data_AF-A0AAE0BVE1-F1
#
_entry.id   AF-A0AAE0BVE1-F1
#
_cell.length_a   1.000
_cell.length_b   1.000
_cell.length_c   1.000
_cell.angle_alpha   90.00
_cell.angle_beta   90.00
_cell.angle_gamma   90.00
#
_symmetry.space_group_name_H-M   'P 1'
#
loop_
_entity.id
_entity.type
_entity.pdbx_description
1 polymer ?
#
loop_
_entity_poly.entity_id
_entity_poly.type
_entity_poly.pdbx_seq_one_letter_code
_entity_poly.pdbx_strand_id
1 'polypeptide(L)'
;MTAWGGVLNLKFPARGFWPDEMRCWHITHLELEAVYKTVQAFLQELEGKVVRLYCDNQAVVAMLSHFTSRNPDLMRRMRRLWLLLDLHDIELQARYIRSEANVWADNLSRCEDLDDWRLNRDWFVWANKQWGPYTVDRFASEISAQLPRYYAAWKDPKCEVLVQGAGSPGHRGGDHATAQGPVHSEQAGRVRAARALKMGRCDVLHRGAPVSYYAAEVRRSSATSTTASKVTVGTRIEVFWEDDDCFYPGVVKEFNEDGKAHVLYDDGDEETLDLSKENFKIIHSTDETADADGENTERSSGGNYEEYKRGGAVQNFLTRSLCERWRSELGPSRLTELAVSMQRKALLDTTKDNYGPKARRFILFCERDQRPWLPASEATVLLYIASLLEDGNIQSASLQPYLSAINNYHEDLGHPGPAKGRSVTRAGKGMATIQAELAEQEENIETQRTWLPAAHVRRVHEAALKFNPRSPEELKLLRALTYVVVAFVTFGRPDTGTSLSRQHVHCGDEEFSVVLLKEKGRRHHRVKRRLTIPWKGVALLKELIEHWEFYRDTAWSISAKTQPDSYWLLPEDPKNFKASVANDWIGLALSELDCRPPEGGHFSAHSTRKGATTCARAVGVAMEKVCFLGGWSQFSSAVQHYIDPTALRDTDMDYYFAWLTWSQ
;
A
#
# COMPACT_ATOMS: atom_id res chain seq x y z
N MET A 1 -14.13 -25.78 19.25
CA MET A 1 -14.68 -26.57 18.14
C MET A 1 -13.95 -27.90 18.11
N THR A 2 -14.66 -29.02 18.00
CA THR A 2 -14.09 -30.38 17.97
C THR A 2 -14.03 -30.96 16.56
N ALA A 3 -14.77 -30.37 15.60
CA ALA A 3 -14.86 -30.82 14.22
C ALA A 3 -14.90 -29.64 13.22
N TRP A 4 -14.82 -29.97 11.94
CA TRP A 4 -15.02 -29.05 10.81
C TRP A 4 -16.11 -29.55 9.89
N GLY A 5 -16.74 -28.62 9.16
CA GLY A 5 -17.81 -28.93 8.23
C GLY A 5 -17.85 -27.96 7.06
N GLY A 6 -18.23 -28.47 5.90
CA GLY A 6 -18.49 -27.69 4.69
C GLY A 6 -19.61 -28.34 3.87
N VAL A 7 -20.32 -27.55 3.07
CA VAL A 7 -21.40 -28.06 2.22
C VAL A 7 -21.27 -27.50 0.81
N LEU A 8 -21.27 -28.38 -0.18
CA LEU A 8 -21.31 -27.99 -1.58
C LEU A 8 -22.77 -27.86 -2.04
N ASN A 9 -23.11 -26.69 -2.59
CA ASN A 9 -24.43 -26.38 -3.16
C ASN A 9 -25.62 -26.69 -2.22
N LEU A 10 -25.42 -26.56 -0.90
CA LEU A 10 -26.40 -26.88 0.15
C LEU A 10 -26.92 -28.34 0.12
N LYS A 11 -26.21 -29.24 -0.56
CA LYS A 11 -26.66 -30.63 -0.80
C LYS A 11 -25.67 -31.68 -0.35
N PHE A 12 -24.37 -31.45 -0.59
CA PHE A 12 -23.34 -32.46 -0.35
C PHE A 12 -22.48 -32.03 0.83
N PRO A 13 -22.65 -32.64 2.02
CA PRO A 13 -21.87 -32.31 3.20
C PRO A 13 -20.51 -33.02 3.19
N ALA A 14 -19.47 -32.30 3.62
CA ALA A 14 -18.18 -32.83 4.02
C ALA A 14 -17.91 -32.46 5.48
N ARG A 15 -17.33 -33.38 6.24
CA ARG A 15 -16.97 -33.13 7.64
C ARG A 15 -15.81 -34.02 8.09
N GLY A 16 -15.18 -33.63 9.18
CA GLY A 16 -14.22 -34.46 9.90
C GLY A 16 -13.88 -33.86 11.26
N PHE A 17 -13.08 -34.57 12.05
CA PHE A 17 -12.69 -34.13 13.39
C PHE A 17 -11.37 -33.37 13.38
N TRP A 18 -11.18 -32.53 14.40
CA TRP A 18 -9.88 -31.91 14.66
C TRP A 18 -9.04 -32.84 15.55
N PRO A 19 -7.76 -33.08 15.22
CA PRO A 19 -6.81 -33.70 16.14
C PRO A 19 -6.74 -32.91 17.46
N ASP A 20 -6.42 -33.57 18.57
CA ASP A 20 -6.45 -32.95 19.89
C ASP A 20 -5.58 -31.68 19.98
N GLU A 21 -4.45 -31.68 19.29
CA GLU A 21 -3.53 -30.54 19.18
C GLU A 21 -4.15 -29.30 18.52
N MET A 22 -5.14 -29.49 17.64
CA MET A 22 -5.80 -28.40 16.92
C MET A 22 -6.99 -27.83 17.69
N ARG A 23 -7.55 -28.57 18.67
CA ARG A 23 -8.76 -28.15 19.40
C ARG A 23 -8.55 -26.87 20.22
N CYS A 24 -7.31 -26.56 20.58
CA CYS A 24 -6.94 -25.34 21.30
C CYS A 24 -6.58 -24.16 20.38
N TRP A 25 -6.58 -24.34 19.07
CA TRP A 25 -6.25 -23.27 18.13
C TRP A 25 -7.35 -22.20 18.08
N HIS A 26 -6.93 -20.96 17.83
CA HIS A 26 -7.85 -19.84 17.70
C HIS A 26 -8.85 -20.07 16.54
N ILE A 27 -10.09 -19.64 16.73
CA ILE A 27 -11.22 -19.93 15.84
C ILE A 27 -10.93 -19.61 14.35
N THR A 28 -10.27 -18.50 14.06
CA THR A 28 -9.88 -18.12 12.69
C THR A 28 -8.96 -19.15 12.00
N HIS A 29 -8.11 -19.86 12.76
CA HIS A 29 -7.28 -20.94 12.22
C HIS A 29 -8.12 -22.15 11.84
N LEU A 30 -9.09 -22.50 12.69
CA LEU A 30 -9.98 -23.63 12.46
C LEU A 30 -10.89 -23.35 11.26
N GLU A 31 -11.43 -22.14 11.15
CA GLU A 31 -12.27 -21.74 10.01
C GLU A 31 -11.51 -21.75 8.69
N LEU A 32 -10.27 -21.24 8.65
CA LEU A 32 -9.45 -21.30 7.44
C LEU A 32 -9.08 -22.74 7.06
N GLU A 33 -8.75 -23.58 8.05
CA GLU A 33 -8.45 -24.99 7.81
C GLU A 33 -9.71 -25.76 7.38
N ALA A 34 -10.91 -25.38 7.85
CA ALA A 34 -12.17 -25.95 7.42
C ALA A 34 -12.45 -25.64 5.94
N VAL A 35 -12.13 -24.42 5.48
CA VAL A 35 -12.17 -24.08 4.04
C VAL A 35 -11.22 -24.97 3.25
N TYR A 36 -9.97 -25.12 3.71
CA TYR A 36 -8.99 -25.99 3.06
C TYR A 36 -9.47 -27.43 2.93
N LYS A 37 -9.93 -28.04 4.02
CA LYS A 37 -10.43 -29.42 4.01
C LYS A 37 -11.71 -29.58 3.19
N THR A 38 -12.56 -28.56 3.14
CA THR A 38 -13.76 -28.56 2.28
C THR A 38 -13.38 -28.54 0.79
N VAL A 39 -12.42 -27.69 0.40
CA VAL A 39 -11.90 -27.66 -0.98
C VAL A 39 -11.27 -29.01 -1.35
N GLN A 40 -10.46 -29.60 -0.46
CA GLN A 40 -9.89 -30.93 -0.70
C GLN A 40 -10.95 -32.02 -0.85
N ALA A 41 -11.98 -32.02 0.00
CA ALA A 41 -13.05 -33.01 -0.05
C ALA A 41 -13.87 -32.93 -1.35
N PHE A 42 -13.96 -31.75 -1.97
CA PHE A 42 -14.70 -31.53 -3.22
C PHE A 42 -13.80 -31.23 -4.42
N LEU A 43 -12.52 -31.60 -4.35
CA LEU A 43 -11.52 -31.17 -5.34
C LEU A 43 -11.91 -31.51 -6.77
N GLN A 44 -12.38 -32.74 -7.01
CA GLN A 44 -12.84 -33.21 -8.32
C GLN A 44 -14.08 -32.44 -8.82
N GLU A 45 -14.98 -32.03 -7.91
CA GLU A 45 -16.16 -31.27 -8.26
C GLU A 45 -15.88 -29.77 -8.50
N LEU A 46 -14.76 -29.25 -7.98
CA LEU A 46 -14.39 -27.84 -8.03
C LEU A 46 -13.32 -27.51 -9.08
N GLU A 47 -12.54 -28.49 -9.54
CA GLU A 47 -11.45 -28.32 -10.52
C GLU A 47 -11.89 -27.57 -11.79
N GLY A 48 -11.11 -26.56 -12.19
CA GLY A 48 -11.36 -25.71 -13.36
C GLY A 48 -12.55 -24.75 -13.24
N LYS A 49 -13.04 -24.45 -12.02
CA LYS A 49 -14.25 -23.65 -11.80
C LYS A 49 -14.01 -22.40 -10.95
N VAL A 50 -14.87 -21.41 -11.16
CA VAL A 50 -15.06 -20.28 -10.25
C VAL A 50 -16.04 -20.68 -9.15
N VAL A 51 -15.56 -20.70 -7.91
CA VAL A 51 -16.27 -21.21 -6.73
C VAL A 51 -16.58 -20.06 -5.79
N ARG A 52 -17.86 -19.83 -5.50
CA ARG A 52 -18.28 -18.84 -4.51
C ARG A 52 -18.34 -19.48 -3.12
N LEU A 53 -17.43 -19.06 -2.23
CA LEU A 53 -17.39 -19.50 -0.84
C LEU A 53 -18.22 -18.55 0.02
N TYR A 54 -19.15 -19.11 0.80
CA TYR A 54 -19.83 -18.39 1.86
C TYR A 54 -19.26 -18.79 3.21
N CYS A 55 -18.76 -17.82 3.98
CA CYS A 55 -18.15 -18.04 5.29
C CYS A 55 -18.63 -16.96 6.25
N ASP A 56 -18.91 -17.32 7.50
CA ASP A 56 -19.39 -16.39 8.53
C ASP A 56 -18.27 -15.79 9.38
N ASN A 57 -17.03 -16.25 9.18
CA ASN A 57 -15.86 -15.64 9.76
C ASN A 57 -15.33 -14.51 8.86
N GLN A 58 -15.66 -13.26 9.22
CA GLN A 58 -15.22 -12.07 8.46
C GLN A 58 -13.69 -11.99 8.31
N ALA A 59 -12.92 -12.47 9.30
CA ALA A 59 -11.47 -12.49 9.18
C ALA A 59 -11.02 -13.48 8.09
N VAL A 60 -11.61 -14.68 8.02
CA VAL A 60 -11.32 -15.65 6.94
C VAL A 60 -11.79 -15.12 5.58
N VAL A 61 -12.96 -14.48 5.50
CA VAL A 61 -13.44 -13.85 4.24
C VAL A 61 -12.48 -12.76 3.78
N ALA A 62 -12.06 -11.86 4.68
CA ALA A 62 -11.09 -10.81 4.37
C ALA A 62 -9.74 -11.44 3.95
N MET A 63 -9.30 -12.49 4.62
CA MET A 63 -8.07 -13.21 4.27
C MET A 63 -8.15 -13.86 2.90
N LEU A 64 -9.26 -14.50 2.55
CA LEU A 64 -9.44 -15.14 1.25
C LEU A 64 -9.73 -14.14 0.11
N SER A 65 -10.29 -12.97 0.43
CA SER A 65 -10.56 -11.92 -0.57
C SER A 65 -9.32 -11.07 -0.88
N HIS A 66 -8.45 -10.87 0.11
CA HIS A 66 -7.26 -10.03 -0.01
C HIS A 66 -5.95 -10.84 0.01
N PHE A 67 -6.04 -12.17 0.14
CA PHE A 67 -4.93 -13.11 0.19
C PHE A 67 -3.85 -12.73 1.22
N THR A 68 -4.25 -12.21 2.39
CA THR A 68 -3.31 -11.71 3.40
C THR A 68 -3.81 -11.83 4.83
N SER A 69 -2.89 -11.92 5.79
CA SER A 69 -3.16 -11.96 7.24
C SER A 69 -1.95 -11.45 8.03
N ARG A 70 -2.21 -10.78 9.17
CA ARG A 70 -1.15 -10.33 10.11
C ARG A 70 -0.43 -11.47 10.84
N ASN A 71 -0.93 -12.70 10.77
CA ASN A 71 -0.43 -13.84 11.54
C ASN A 71 0.31 -14.86 10.64
N PRO A 72 1.56 -15.23 10.94
CA PRO A 72 2.37 -16.08 10.05
C PRO A 72 1.87 -17.52 9.97
N ASP A 73 1.24 -18.03 11.03
CA ASP A 73 0.66 -19.38 11.05
C ASP A 73 -0.58 -19.48 10.15
N LEU A 74 -1.45 -18.46 10.17
CA LEU A 74 -2.58 -18.33 9.24
C LEU A 74 -2.10 -18.20 7.79
N MET A 75 -1.03 -17.44 7.55
CA MET A 75 -0.40 -17.36 6.22
C MET A 75 0.15 -18.72 5.75
N ARG A 76 0.72 -19.52 6.66
CA ARG A 76 1.21 -20.88 6.35
C ARG A 76 0.08 -21.84 5.97
N ARG A 77 -1.11 -21.69 6.54
CA ARG A 77 -2.33 -22.41 6.10
C ARG A 77 -2.83 -21.90 4.76
N MET A 78 -2.97 -20.59 4.63
CA MET A 78 -3.56 -19.98 3.43
C MET A 78 -2.74 -20.26 2.17
N ARG A 79 -1.40 -20.30 2.27
CA ARG A 79 -0.53 -20.72 1.15
C ARG A 79 -0.76 -22.18 0.74
N ARG A 80 -1.07 -23.08 1.68
CA ARG A 80 -1.43 -24.48 1.36
C ARG A 80 -2.77 -24.55 0.62
N LEU A 81 -3.74 -23.74 1.03
CA LEU A 81 -5.00 -23.60 0.31
C LEU A 81 -4.78 -22.99 -1.08
N TRP A 82 -3.98 -21.94 -1.19
CA TRP A 82 -3.72 -21.30 -2.48
C TRP A 82 -3.02 -22.23 -3.47
N LEU A 83 -1.98 -22.95 -3.03
CA LEU A 83 -1.32 -23.95 -3.88
C LEU A 83 -2.31 -25.00 -4.38
N LEU A 84 -3.25 -25.44 -3.53
CA LEU A 84 -4.29 -26.38 -3.93
C LEU A 84 -5.26 -25.78 -4.97
N LEU A 85 -5.64 -24.50 -4.80
CA LEU A 85 -6.52 -23.82 -5.75
C LEU A 85 -5.83 -23.62 -7.11
N ASP A 86 -4.56 -23.19 -7.11
CA ASP A 86 -3.77 -22.92 -8.31
C ASP A 86 -3.47 -24.20 -9.11
N LEU A 87 -3.06 -25.28 -8.43
CA LEU A 87 -2.77 -26.57 -9.08
C LEU A 87 -4.00 -27.19 -9.77
N HIS A 88 -5.21 -26.82 -9.36
CA HIS A 88 -6.47 -27.37 -9.87
C HIS A 88 -7.32 -26.32 -10.61
N ASP A 89 -6.73 -25.17 -10.95
CA ASP A 89 -7.40 -24.08 -11.70
C ASP A 89 -8.76 -23.67 -11.06
N ILE A 90 -8.77 -23.49 -9.74
CA ILE A 90 -9.97 -23.15 -8.97
C ILE A 90 -9.90 -21.68 -8.55
N GLU A 91 -10.79 -20.84 -9.07
CA GLU A 91 -10.91 -19.45 -8.63
C GLU A 91 -11.89 -19.35 -7.46
N LEU A 92 -11.40 -19.07 -6.25
CA LEU A 92 -12.24 -18.99 -5.04
C LEU A 92 -12.67 -17.53 -4.74
N GLN A 93 -13.97 -17.26 -4.76
CA GLN A 93 -14.56 -15.96 -4.44
C GLN A 93 -15.26 -16.00 -3.08
N ALA A 94 -14.59 -15.52 -2.03
CA ALA A 94 -15.13 -15.52 -0.67
C ALA A 94 -16.13 -14.38 -0.42
N ARG A 95 -17.23 -14.67 0.28
CA ARG A 95 -18.28 -13.72 0.66
C ARG A 95 -18.77 -13.98 2.09
N TYR A 96 -19.01 -12.90 2.82
CA TYR A 96 -19.52 -12.94 4.18
C TYR A 96 -21.00 -13.30 4.23
N ILE A 97 -21.38 -14.18 5.15
CA ILE A 97 -22.75 -14.41 5.59
C ILE A 97 -22.86 -14.26 7.10
N ARG A 98 -24.02 -13.86 7.61
CA ARG A 98 -24.25 -13.88 9.06
C ARG A 98 -24.27 -15.33 9.57
N SER A 99 -23.76 -15.59 10.77
CA SER A 99 -23.70 -16.95 11.34
C SER A 99 -25.06 -17.65 11.40
N GLU A 100 -26.16 -16.90 11.58
CA GLU A 100 -27.55 -17.40 11.51
C GLU A 100 -27.91 -18.03 10.15
N ALA A 101 -27.20 -17.65 9.08
CA ALA A 101 -27.36 -18.19 7.74
C ALA A 101 -26.36 -19.33 7.45
N ASN A 102 -25.34 -19.55 8.29
CA ASN A 102 -24.32 -20.60 8.14
C ASN A 102 -24.71 -21.93 8.80
N VAL A 103 -26.01 -22.19 8.95
CA VAL A 103 -26.59 -23.28 9.76
C VAL A 103 -26.04 -24.67 9.38
N TRP A 104 -25.77 -24.91 8.10
CA TRP A 104 -25.31 -26.21 7.60
C TRP A 104 -23.88 -26.53 8.00
N ALA A 105 -22.94 -25.60 7.81
CA ALA A 105 -21.54 -25.80 8.18
C ALA A 105 -21.37 -25.82 9.70
N ASP A 106 -22.09 -24.94 10.42
CA ASP A 106 -22.07 -24.90 11.89
C ASP A 106 -22.60 -26.18 12.53
N ASN A 107 -23.69 -26.74 12.00
CA ASN A 107 -24.22 -28.01 12.51
C ASN A 107 -23.22 -29.17 12.30
N LEU A 108 -22.49 -29.18 11.19
CA LEU A 108 -21.49 -30.20 10.90
C LEU A 108 -20.25 -30.07 11.78
N SER A 109 -19.82 -28.84 12.12
CA SER A 109 -18.63 -28.58 12.95
C SER A 109 -18.86 -28.72 14.47
N ARG A 110 -20.13 -28.69 14.90
CA ARG A 110 -20.55 -28.83 16.32
C ARG A 110 -20.99 -30.24 16.71
N CYS A 111 -21.02 -31.18 15.77
CA CYS A 111 -21.48 -32.55 16.01
C CYS A 111 -20.35 -33.37 16.66
N GLU A 112 -20.53 -33.80 17.91
CA GLU A 112 -19.62 -34.71 18.60
C GLU A 112 -19.96 -36.15 18.24
N ASP A 113 -19.00 -36.90 17.69
CA ASP A 113 -19.17 -38.31 17.38
C ASP A 113 -18.53 -39.13 18.50
N LEU A 114 -19.35 -39.40 19.52
CA LEU A 114 -18.94 -40.15 20.71
C LEU A 114 -18.52 -41.58 20.40
N ASP A 115 -18.78 -42.06 19.18
CA ASP A 115 -18.58 -43.44 18.72
C ASP A 115 -17.40 -43.61 17.73
N ASP A 116 -16.57 -42.56 17.47
CA ASP A 116 -15.36 -42.66 16.62
C ASP A 116 -14.19 -43.35 17.35
N TRP A 117 -14.41 -44.58 17.79
CA TRP A 117 -13.44 -45.38 18.54
C TRP A 117 -12.48 -46.10 17.59
N ARG A 118 -11.19 -46.11 17.98
CA ARG A 118 -10.17 -46.96 17.35
C ARG A 118 -9.64 -47.99 18.33
N LEU A 119 -9.33 -49.19 17.83
CA LEU A 119 -8.57 -50.17 18.61
C LEU A 119 -7.20 -49.58 18.98
N ASN A 120 -6.71 -49.85 20.19
CA ASN A 120 -5.36 -49.43 20.57
C ASN A 120 -4.31 -49.98 19.58
N ARG A 121 -3.33 -49.15 19.22
CA ARG A 121 -2.39 -49.41 18.13
C ARG A 121 -1.60 -50.71 18.31
N ASP A 122 -1.20 -51.04 19.53
CA ASP A 122 -0.41 -52.25 19.79
C ASP A 122 -1.26 -53.50 19.58
N TRP A 123 -2.53 -53.45 20.03
CA TRP A 123 -3.50 -54.52 19.80
C TRP A 123 -3.88 -54.65 18.33
N PHE A 124 -3.99 -53.54 17.60
CA PHE A 124 -4.22 -53.55 16.16
C PHE A 124 -3.04 -54.15 15.40
N VAL A 125 -1.80 -53.74 15.72
CA VAL A 125 -0.57 -54.30 15.11
C VAL A 125 -0.46 -55.79 15.38
N TRP A 126 -0.75 -56.22 16.61
CA TRP A 126 -0.80 -57.64 16.96
C TRP A 126 -1.87 -58.37 16.14
N ALA A 127 -3.10 -57.86 16.09
CA ALA A 127 -4.20 -58.49 15.34
C ALA A 127 -3.90 -58.56 13.83
N ASN A 128 -3.31 -57.51 13.25
CA ASN A 128 -2.90 -57.47 11.85
C ASN A 128 -1.75 -58.45 11.56
N LYS A 129 -0.88 -58.73 12.53
CA LYS A 129 0.16 -59.76 12.41
C LYS A 129 -0.42 -61.18 12.49
N GLN A 130 -1.45 -61.40 13.29
CA GLN A 130 -2.06 -62.73 13.46
C GLN A 130 -3.06 -63.08 12.34
N TRP A 131 -3.85 -62.10 11.88
CA TRP A 131 -5.00 -62.32 10.99
C TRP A 131 -5.03 -61.39 9.77
N GLY A 132 -4.03 -60.53 9.60
CA GLY A 132 -3.89 -59.69 8.43
C GLY A 132 -3.18 -60.40 7.26
N PRO A 133 -2.72 -59.64 6.25
CA PRO A 133 -2.69 -58.18 6.21
C PRO A 133 -4.06 -57.59 5.88
N TYR A 134 -4.59 -56.79 6.81
CA TYR A 134 -5.76 -55.96 6.53
C TYR A 134 -5.38 -54.82 5.59
N THR A 135 -6.24 -54.56 4.60
CA THR A 135 -5.94 -53.59 3.53
C THR A 135 -6.82 -52.34 3.58
N VAL A 136 -7.94 -52.35 4.31
CA VAL A 136 -8.88 -51.23 4.42
C VAL A 136 -9.47 -51.16 5.83
N ASP A 137 -9.55 -49.95 6.39
CA ASP A 137 -10.27 -49.66 7.63
C ASP A 137 -11.72 -49.24 7.33
N ARG A 138 -12.71 -49.90 7.91
CA ARG A 138 -14.13 -49.62 7.61
C ARG A 138 -14.75 -48.87 8.79
N PHE A 139 -15.50 -47.80 8.50
CA PHE A 139 -16.10 -46.92 9.50
C PHE A 139 -15.10 -46.10 10.30
N ALA A 140 -13.99 -45.71 9.66
CA ALA A 140 -12.97 -44.86 10.26
C ALA A 140 -13.07 -43.42 9.74
N SER A 141 -12.43 -42.50 10.45
CA SER A 141 -12.19 -41.12 10.07
C SER A 141 -10.71 -40.90 9.78
N GLU A 142 -10.34 -39.72 9.24
CA GLU A 142 -8.93 -39.35 9.05
C GLU A 142 -8.08 -39.52 10.32
N ILE A 143 -8.68 -39.41 11.51
CA ILE A 143 -7.98 -39.49 12.80
C ILE A 143 -8.00 -40.90 13.39
N SER A 144 -9.08 -41.66 13.19
CA SER A 144 -9.22 -43.01 13.73
C SER A 144 -8.64 -44.11 12.82
N ALA A 145 -8.42 -43.82 11.54
CA ALA A 145 -7.90 -44.79 10.56
C ALA A 145 -6.52 -45.35 10.95
N GLN A 146 -6.42 -46.68 11.00
CA GLN A 146 -5.18 -47.38 11.31
C GLN A 146 -4.46 -47.95 10.07
N LEU A 147 -5.11 -47.86 8.90
CA LEU A 147 -4.62 -48.29 7.60
C LEU A 147 -4.64 -47.14 6.59
N PRO A 148 -3.79 -47.16 5.53
CA PRO A 148 -3.74 -46.09 4.53
C PRO A 148 -5.04 -45.89 3.74
N ARG A 149 -5.85 -46.94 3.61
CA ARG A 149 -7.15 -46.92 2.92
C ARG A 149 -8.26 -47.07 3.96
N TYR A 150 -9.27 -46.22 3.90
CA TYR A 150 -10.42 -46.32 4.79
C TYR A 150 -11.73 -45.82 4.18
N TYR A 151 -12.84 -46.34 4.71
CA TYR A 151 -14.19 -45.94 4.35
C TYR A 151 -14.82 -45.17 5.50
N ALA A 152 -15.40 -44.01 5.19
CA ALA A 152 -15.95 -43.07 6.17
C ALA A 152 -17.45 -42.91 6.02
N ALA A 153 -18.16 -42.57 7.10
CA ALA A 153 -19.59 -42.27 7.03
C ALA A 153 -19.88 -40.92 6.33
N TRP A 154 -18.89 -40.02 6.28
CA TRP A 154 -19.00 -38.69 5.69
C TRP A 154 -17.80 -38.38 4.80
N LYS A 155 -17.98 -37.46 3.85
CA LYS A 155 -16.90 -37.09 2.92
C LYS A 155 -15.83 -36.32 3.67
N ASP A 156 -14.60 -36.81 3.58
CA ASP A 156 -13.40 -36.14 4.06
C ASP A 156 -12.29 -36.23 2.98
N PRO A 157 -11.17 -35.49 3.10
CA PRO A 157 -10.14 -35.42 2.06
C PRO A 157 -9.49 -36.76 1.65
N LYS A 158 -9.48 -37.78 2.52
CA LYS A 158 -8.74 -39.04 2.28
C LYS A 158 -9.63 -40.28 2.26
N CYS A 159 -10.94 -40.16 2.53
CA CYS A 159 -11.85 -41.29 2.49
C CYS A 159 -11.96 -41.86 1.06
N GLU A 160 -11.84 -43.18 0.91
CA GLU A 160 -11.93 -43.85 -0.39
C GLU A 160 -13.38 -44.10 -0.81
N VAL A 161 -14.24 -44.47 0.15
CA VAL A 161 -15.66 -44.77 -0.08
C VAL A 161 -16.50 -44.26 1.08
N LEU A 162 -17.67 -43.70 0.75
CA LEU A 162 -18.70 -43.37 1.73
C LEU A 162 -19.49 -44.63 2.12
N VAL A 163 -19.49 -44.96 3.41
CA VAL A 163 -20.30 -46.06 3.91
C VAL A 163 -21.75 -45.58 4.03
N GLN A 164 -22.63 -46.05 3.15
CA GLN A 164 -24.06 -45.74 3.24
C GLN A 164 -24.65 -46.36 4.51
N GLY A 165 -24.97 -45.52 5.49
CA GLY A 165 -25.57 -45.97 6.75
C GLY A 165 -26.04 -44.90 7.75
N ALA A 166 -25.76 -43.60 7.57
CA ALA A 166 -26.17 -42.59 8.56
C ALA A 166 -26.37 -41.20 7.94
N GLY A 167 -27.48 -40.98 7.24
CA GLY A 167 -27.82 -39.63 6.78
C GLY A 167 -29.19 -39.53 6.12
N SER A 168 -30.27 -39.49 6.92
CA SER A 168 -31.49 -38.66 6.72
C SER A 168 -32.60 -39.08 7.70
N PRO A 169 -33.16 -38.18 8.52
CA PRO A 169 -34.47 -38.40 9.11
C PRO A 169 -35.53 -38.18 8.03
N GLY A 170 -36.06 -39.28 7.49
CA GLY A 170 -37.33 -39.29 6.77
C GLY A 170 -37.25 -39.63 5.27
N HIS A 171 -37.31 -40.92 4.94
CA HIS A 171 -38.39 -41.49 4.13
C HIS A 171 -38.30 -43.02 4.17
N ARG A 172 -39.42 -43.67 4.48
CA ARG A 172 -39.60 -45.12 4.31
C ARG A 172 -39.78 -45.41 2.82
N GLY A 173 -39.10 -46.45 2.34
CA GLY A 173 -39.19 -47.04 1.01
C GLY A 173 -37.81 -47.63 0.71
N GLY A 174 -37.56 -48.93 0.90
CA GLY A 174 -38.16 -49.97 0.06
C GLY A 174 -37.56 -49.89 -1.33
N ASP A 175 -36.32 -50.36 -1.51
CA ASP A 175 -35.96 -51.36 -2.53
C ASP A 175 -34.44 -51.55 -2.68
N HIS A 176 -34.09 -52.80 -2.91
CA HIS A 176 -32.73 -53.32 -3.08
C HIS A 176 -32.05 -52.74 -4.34
N ALA A 177 -30.82 -52.24 -4.21
CA ALA A 177 -29.90 -52.13 -5.33
C ALA A 177 -28.46 -52.41 -4.86
N THR A 178 -27.98 -53.58 -5.25
CA THR A 178 -26.65 -54.17 -5.05
C THR A 178 -25.55 -53.39 -5.76
N ALA A 179 -24.44 -53.10 -5.08
CA ALA A 179 -23.17 -52.77 -5.74
C ALA A 179 -22.43 -54.07 -6.07
N GLN A 180 -22.26 -54.33 -7.37
CA GLN A 180 -21.47 -55.45 -7.91
C GLN A 180 -19.97 -55.10 -7.95
N GLY A 181 -19.13 -56.05 -7.53
CA GLY A 181 -17.66 -56.02 -7.65
C GLY A 181 -17.05 -57.14 -6.79
N PRO A 182 -15.98 -57.84 -7.23
CA PRO A 182 -15.90 -59.29 -7.13
C PRO A 182 -15.59 -59.85 -5.74
N VAL A 183 -16.19 -61.01 -5.53
CA VAL A 183 -16.12 -61.88 -4.35
C VAL A 183 -14.72 -62.42 -4.13
N HIS A 184 -14.20 -62.27 -2.90
CA HIS A 184 -13.58 -63.36 -2.16
C HIS A 184 -14.01 -63.26 -0.68
N SER A 185 -14.51 -64.40 -0.18
CA SER A 185 -14.98 -64.77 1.16
C SER A 185 -14.00 -64.38 2.29
N GLU A 186 -14.38 -64.08 3.54
CA GLU A 186 -15.19 -64.82 4.54
C GLU A 186 -15.77 -63.83 5.59
N GLN A 187 -17.05 -63.93 5.99
CA GLN A 187 -17.54 -64.38 7.32
C GLN A 187 -16.63 -64.01 8.52
N ALA A 188 -17.05 -63.42 9.65
CA ALA A 188 -18.35 -63.19 10.28
C ALA A 188 -18.17 -62.18 11.43
N GLY A 189 -19.22 -61.45 11.82
CA GLY A 189 -19.62 -61.40 13.23
C GLY A 189 -20.36 -60.13 13.62
N ARG A 190 -21.67 -60.25 13.82
CA ARG A 190 -22.56 -59.23 14.39
C ARG A 190 -22.36 -59.16 15.91
N VAL A 191 -22.29 -57.95 16.48
CA VAL A 191 -22.80 -57.67 17.84
C VAL A 191 -23.48 -56.30 17.87
N ARG A 192 -24.73 -56.28 18.34
CA ARG A 192 -25.55 -55.11 18.68
C ARG A 192 -25.32 -54.69 20.14
N ALA A 193 -25.71 -53.46 20.47
CA ALA A 193 -26.08 -52.88 21.80
C ALA A 193 -25.16 -51.73 22.22
N ALA A 194 -25.59 -50.63 22.85
CA ALA A 194 -26.89 -50.18 23.35
C ALA A 194 -26.85 -48.67 23.67
N ARG A 195 -28.06 -48.13 23.80
CA ARG A 195 -28.52 -46.77 24.09
C ARG A 195 -28.37 -46.40 25.58
N ALA A 196 -28.00 -45.15 25.92
CA ALA A 196 -28.42 -44.48 27.17
C ALA A 196 -28.29 -42.95 27.13
N LEU A 197 -29.40 -42.26 27.41
CA LEU A 197 -29.56 -40.81 27.63
C LEU A 197 -29.03 -40.37 29.00
N LYS A 198 -28.56 -39.12 29.11
CA LYS A 198 -29.04 -38.18 30.15
C LYS A 198 -28.72 -36.70 29.86
N MET A 199 -29.76 -35.88 29.97
CA MET A 199 -29.78 -34.43 29.88
C MET A 199 -29.14 -33.74 31.10
N GLY A 200 -28.61 -32.54 30.90
CA GLY A 200 -28.38 -31.52 31.93
C GLY A 200 -28.37 -30.12 31.32
N ARG A 201 -29.50 -29.41 31.44
CA ARG A 201 -29.65 -27.98 31.10
C ARG A 201 -29.02 -27.09 32.17
N CYS A 202 -28.51 -25.92 31.79
CA CYS A 202 -28.60 -24.71 32.62
C CYS A 202 -28.61 -23.45 31.73
N ASP A 203 -29.67 -22.67 31.86
CA ASP A 203 -29.98 -21.37 31.24
C ASP A 203 -30.03 -20.26 32.32
N VAL A 204 -30.22 -19.00 31.88
CA VAL A 204 -30.85 -17.83 32.57
C VAL A 204 -29.94 -16.63 32.95
N LEU A 205 -29.98 -15.62 32.06
CA LEU A 205 -29.99 -14.15 32.28
C LEU A 205 -28.87 -13.36 33.02
N HIS A 206 -28.22 -12.49 32.23
CA HIS A 206 -28.19 -11.01 32.33
C HIS A 206 -28.21 -10.29 33.69
N ARG A 207 -27.36 -9.24 33.79
CA ARG A 207 -27.73 -7.89 34.27
C ARG A 207 -26.71 -6.87 33.77
N GLY A 208 -27.19 -5.71 33.32
CA GLY A 208 -26.38 -4.54 32.94
C GLY A 208 -26.56 -3.35 33.90
N ALA A 209 -25.89 -2.25 33.50
CA ALA A 209 -26.03 -0.83 33.89
C ALA A 209 -24.75 -0.24 34.57
N PRO A 210 -24.54 1.10 34.57
CA PRO A 210 -23.90 1.90 33.50
C PRO A 210 -22.77 2.84 34.07
N VAL A 211 -22.45 3.97 33.39
CA VAL A 211 -21.57 5.12 33.82
C VAL A 211 -20.11 5.03 33.30
N SER A 212 -19.39 6.04 32.79
CA SER A 212 -19.62 7.41 32.24
C SER A 212 -18.32 7.86 31.54
N TYR A 213 -18.43 8.89 30.72
CA TYR A 213 -17.35 9.70 30.13
C TYR A 213 -16.23 10.06 31.13
N TYR A 214 -14.98 9.89 30.71
CA TYR A 214 -13.88 10.85 30.87
C TYR A 214 -12.81 10.57 29.80
N ALA A 215 -11.88 11.51 29.58
CA ALA A 215 -10.82 11.41 28.58
C ALA A 215 -9.44 11.18 29.21
N ALA A 216 -8.56 10.44 28.53
CA ALA A 216 -7.14 10.36 28.86
C ALA A 216 -6.28 10.03 27.62
N GLU A 217 -5.35 10.96 27.34
CA GLU A 217 -4.20 10.86 26.43
C GLU A 217 -3.28 9.68 26.76
N VAL A 218 -2.70 9.03 25.73
CA VAL A 218 -1.37 8.39 25.81
C VAL A 218 -0.75 8.20 24.40
N ARG A 219 0.34 8.96 24.18
CA ARG A 219 1.69 8.55 23.73
C ARG A 219 1.89 7.86 22.37
N ARG A 220 2.54 8.58 21.45
CA ARG A 220 3.14 8.06 20.20
C ARG A 220 4.64 7.77 20.38
N SER A 221 4.93 6.51 20.68
CA SER A 221 6.26 5.91 20.58
C SER A 221 6.63 5.59 19.13
N SER A 222 7.91 5.67 18.78
CA SER A 222 8.42 5.19 17.48
C SER A 222 9.94 4.96 17.52
N ALA A 223 10.38 4.04 16.66
CA ALA A 223 11.73 3.63 16.33
C ALA A 223 11.61 2.99 14.93
N THR A 224 12.31 3.49 13.91
CA THR A 224 12.00 3.14 12.49
C THR A 224 13.24 2.80 11.67
N SER A 225 14.08 1.93 12.20
CA SER A 225 15.40 1.66 11.63
C SER A 225 15.57 0.23 11.16
N THR A 226 15.30 -0.70 12.07
CA THR A 226 15.30 -2.14 11.84
C THR A 226 14.14 -2.57 10.93
N THR A 227 13.38 -1.63 10.37
CA THR A 227 12.12 -1.86 9.67
C THR A 227 12.33 -2.30 8.23
N ALA A 228 13.22 -1.72 7.41
CA ALA A 228 13.32 -2.07 5.97
C ALA A 228 13.67 -3.54 5.68
N SER A 229 14.59 -4.15 6.43
CA SER A 229 14.91 -5.59 6.32
C SER A 229 13.87 -6.51 6.99
N LYS A 230 12.91 -5.96 7.73
CA LYS A 230 11.74 -6.64 8.29
C LYS A 230 10.48 -6.47 7.43
N VAL A 231 10.53 -5.62 6.40
CA VAL A 231 9.44 -5.51 5.44
C VAL A 231 9.53 -6.68 4.47
N THR A 232 8.53 -7.54 4.53
CA THR A 232 8.32 -8.66 3.62
C THR A 232 6.96 -8.49 2.94
N VAL A 233 6.68 -9.29 1.92
CA VAL A 233 5.36 -9.31 1.29
C VAL A 233 4.30 -9.60 2.36
N GLY A 234 3.37 -8.67 2.56
CA GLY A 234 2.32 -8.69 3.59
C GLY A 234 2.58 -7.74 4.76
N THR A 235 3.75 -7.10 4.86
CA THR A 235 4.00 -6.09 5.89
C THR A 235 3.11 -4.88 5.66
N ARG A 236 2.19 -4.62 6.61
CA ARG A 236 1.42 -3.37 6.63
C ARG A 236 2.32 -2.25 7.15
N ILE A 237 2.42 -1.21 6.34
CA ILE A 237 3.29 -0.05 6.51
C ILE A 237 2.48 1.23 6.33
N GLU A 238 2.86 2.30 6.99
CA GLU A 238 2.44 3.64 6.62
C GLU A 238 3.58 4.32 5.86
N VAL A 239 3.42 4.58 4.57
CA VAL A 239 4.45 5.31 3.80
C VAL A 239 4.16 6.81 3.87
N PHE A 240 5.13 7.65 4.16
CA PHE A 240 5.00 9.10 4.19
C PHE A 240 5.18 9.65 2.78
N TRP A 241 4.24 10.47 2.34
CA TRP A 241 4.38 11.18 1.07
C TRP A 241 4.61 12.65 1.34
N GLU A 242 5.84 13.10 1.08
CA GLU A 242 6.32 14.48 1.34
C GLU A 242 5.49 15.56 0.64
N ASP A 243 4.86 15.24 -0.51
CA ASP A 243 4.03 16.19 -1.25
C ASP A 243 2.70 16.47 -0.54
N ASP A 244 2.24 15.51 0.26
CA ASP A 244 0.95 15.51 0.93
C ASP A 244 1.10 15.78 2.44
N ASP A 245 2.34 15.74 2.94
CA ASP A 245 2.73 15.91 4.35
C ASP A 245 2.03 14.95 5.31
N CYS A 246 1.90 13.68 4.92
CA CYS A 246 1.17 12.69 5.69
C CYS A 246 1.54 11.24 5.38
N PHE A 247 1.06 10.33 6.23
CA PHE A 247 1.39 8.90 6.27
C PHE A 247 0.25 8.03 5.79
N TYR A 248 0.60 6.94 5.11
CA TYR A 248 -0.32 6.23 4.24
C TYR A 248 -0.30 4.74 4.48
N PRO A 249 -1.31 4.23 5.18
CA PRO A 249 -1.35 2.82 5.48
C PRO A 249 -1.55 2.05 4.17
N GLY A 250 -0.70 1.06 3.97
CA GLY A 250 -0.69 0.17 2.82
C GLY A 250 0.02 -1.12 3.17
N VAL A 251 -0.11 -2.12 2.32
CA VAL A 251 0.50 -3.43 2.50
C VAL A 251 1.41 -3.72 1.33
N VAL A 252 2.61 -4.21 1.61
CA VAL A 252 3.52 -4.67 0.56
C VAL A 252 2.94 -5.93 -0.10
N LYS A 253 2.53 -5.84 -1.36
CA LYS A 253 1.91 -6.90 -2.18
C LYS A 253 2.90 -7.90 -2.74
N GLU A 254 4.05 -7.41 -3.18
CA GLU A 254 5.13 -8.22 -3.75
C GLU A 254 6.41 -7.40 -3.75
N PHE A 255 7.54 -8.04 -4.01
CA PHE A 255 8.75 -7.33 -4.42
C PHE A 255 9.05 -7.71 -5.86
N ASN A 256 9.31 -6.72 -6.70
CA ASN A 256 9.74 -7.00 -8.06
C ASN A 256 11.17 -7.59 -8.07
N GLU A 257 11.63 -8.06 -9.23
CA GLU A 257 12.98 -8.67 -9.39
C GLU A 257 14.13 -7.73 -8.95
N ASP A 258 13.88 -6.42 -8.89
CA ASP A 258 14.80 -5.38 -8.42
C ASP A 258 14.73 -5.09 -6.90
N GLY A 259 13.91 -5.83 -6.13
CA GLY A 259 13.79 -5.68 -4.68
C GLY A 259 12.95 -4.48 -4.21
N LYS A 260 12.17 -3.84 -5.10
CA LYS A 260 11.23 -2.77 -4.76
C LYS A 260 9.87 -3.36 -4.39
N ALA A 261 9.30 -2.87 -3.31
CA ALA A 261 8.01 -3.30 -2.79
C ALA A 261 6.88 -2.71 -3.64
N HIS A 262 6.07 -3.55 -4.26
CA HIS A 262 4.75 -3.14 -4.71
C HIS A 262 3.88 -2.93 -3.47
N VAL A 263 3.37 -1.72 -3.22
CA VAL A 263 2.57 -1.41 -2.03
C VAL A 263 1.15 -1.12 -2.45
N LEU A 264 0.20 -1.96 -2.03
CA LEU A 264 -1.23 -1.68 -2.11
C LEU A 264 -1.62 -0.84 -0.90
N TYR A 265 -1.93 0.42 -1.11
CA TYR A 265 -2.44 1.27 -0.05
C TYR A 265 -3.84 0.82 0.40
N ASP A 266 -4.20 1.08 1.66
CA ASP A 266 -5.52 0.75 2.23
C ASP A 266 -6.67 1.44 1.48
N ASP A 267 -6.29 2.41 0.66
CA ASP A 267 -7.12 3.19 -0.20
C ASP A 267 -7.01 2.79 -1.70
N GLY A 268 -6.44 1.63 -1.99
CA GLY A 268 -6.78 0.84 -3.18
C GLY A 268 -5.89 0.93 -4.44
N ASP A 269 -4.87 1.78 -4.55
CA ASP A 269 -3.91 1.69 -5.69
C ASP A 269 -2.59 1.01 -5.28
N GLU A 270 -1.88 0.52 -6.30
CA GLU A 270 -0.63 -0.23 -6.18
C GLU A 270 0.53 0.50 -6.88
N GLU A 271 1.32 1.25 -6.13
CA GLU A 271 2.56 1.88 -6.62
C GLU A 271 3.78 1.04 -6.16
N THR A 272 4.80 0.92 -7.03
CA THR A 272 6.03 0.19 -6.72
C THR A 272 7.06 1.11 -6.08
N LEU A 273 7.36 0.85 -4.81
CA LEU A 273 8.17 1.70 -3.96
C LEU A 273 9.42 0.99 -3.54
N ASP A 274 10.55 1.66 -3.71
CA ASP A 274 11.75 1.21 -3.05
C ASP A 274 11.67 1.64 -1.58
N LEU A 275 11.29 0.73 -0.69
CA LEU A 275 11.08 1.06 0.73
C LEU A 275 12.37 1.51 1.42
N SER A 276 13.55 1.22 0.86
CA SER A 276 14.79 1.82 1.35
C SER A 276 14.86 3.35 1.09
N LYS A 277 14.06 3.86 0.14
CA LYS A 277 14.05 5.25 -0.34
C LYS A 277 12.80 6.04 0.11
N GLU A 278 11.79 5.38 0.66
CA GLU A 278 10.57 6.02 1.15
C GLU A 278 10.56 6.14 2.68
N ASN A 279 9.98 7.21 3.22
CA ASN A 279 9.85 7.36 4.67
C ASN A 279 8.64 6.56 5.17
N PHE A 280 8.80 5.30 5.56
CA PHE A 280 7.68 4.47 5.98
C PHE A 280 7.81 3.94 7.41
N LYS A 281 6.68 3.64 8.06
CA LYS A 281 6.58 3.04 9.40
C LYS A 281 5.92 1.67 9.29
N ILE A 282 6.41 0.64 9.98
CA ILE A 282 5.71 -0.66 10.05
C ILE A 282 4.66 -0.63 11.18
N ILE A 283 3.45 -1.14 10.91
CA ILE A 283 2.36 -1.23 11.89
C ILE A 283 2.48 -2.55 12.67
N HIS A 284 3.33 -2.58 13.70
CA HIS A 284 3.54 -3.75 14.57
C HIS A 284 2.52 -3.87 15.72
N SER A 285 1.92 -5.06 15.86
CA SER A 285 1.51 -5.65 17.14
C SER A 285 2.74 -6.34 17.77
N THR A 286 2.95 -6.21 19.08
CA THR A 286 4.25 -6.46 19.76
C THR A 286 4.70 -7.93 19.80
N ASP A 287 6.01 -8.16 19.92
CA ASP A 287 6.72 -8.51 21.17
C ASP A 287 8.26 -8.47 20.93
N GLU A 288 9.12 -8.56 21.97
CA GLU A 288 10.60 -8.42 21.87
C GLU A 288 11.37 -9.46 22.71
N THR A 289 12.42 -10.07 22.15
CA THR A 289 13.53 -10.81 22.83
C THR A 289 14.88 -10.46 22.17
N ALA A 290 16.00 -11.01 22.68
CA ALA A 290 17.38 -10.72 22.26
C ALA A 290 18.19 -12.00 21.93
N ASP A 291 19.36 -11.85 21.31
CA ASP A 291 20.67 -12.30 21.82
C ASP A 291 21.84 -11.89 20.88
N ALA A 292 23.06 -11.83 21.42
CA ALA A 292 24.24 -11.11 20.95
C ALA A 292 25.37 -11.98 20.34
N ASP A 293 26.38 -11.29 19.76
CA ASP A 293 27.84 -11.58 19.74
C ASP A 293 28.56 -11.69 18.37
N GLY A 294 29.73 -11.01 18.27
CA GLY A 294 30.87 -11.38 17.39
C GLY A 294 31.54 -10.29 16.54
N GLU A 295 32.70 -9.78 16.98
CA GLU A 295 33.64 -8.84 16.29
C GLU A 295 34.43 -9.46 15.10
N ASN A 296 34.84 -8.66 14.08
CA ASN A 296 36.22 -8.10 14.00
C ASN A 296 36.49 -7.06 12.86
N THR A 297 37.76 -6.65 12.70
CA THR A 297 38.33 -5.55 11.88
C THR A 297 38.78 -5.87 10.44
N GLU A 298 38.84 -4.85 9.56
CA GLU A 298 40.07 -4.48 8.80
C GLU A 298 40.00 -3.04 8.21
N ARG A 299 41.17 -2.43 7.95
CA ARG A 299 41.48 -0.99 7.81
C ARG A 299 41.95 -0.63 6.38
N SER A 300 41.93 0.69 6.06
CA SER A 300 42.61 1.42 4.94
C SER A 300 41.73 1.66 3.68
N SER A 301 41.71 2.81 2.97
CA SER A 301 42.70 3.88 2.74
C SER A 301 42.03 5.23 2.41
N GLY A 302 42.62 6.35 2.82
CA GLY A 302 42.15 7.72 2.54
C GLY A 302 42.37 8.20 1.10
N GLY A 303 41.45 9.04 0.62
CA GLY A 303 41.48 9.71 -0.68
C GLY A 303 41.38 11.24 -0.53
N ASN A 304 42.00 11.95 -1.48
CA ASN A 304 42.49 13.33 -1.44
C ASN A 304 41.38 14.43 -1.38
N TYR A 305 41.60 15.47 -0.56
CA TYR A 305 40.66 16.54 -0.16
C TYR A 305 40.19 17.50 -1.28
N GLU A 306 40.90 17.60 -2.42
CA GLU A 306 40.60 18.57 -3.48
C GLU A 306 39.62 18.07 -4.57
N GLU A 307 39.25 16.79 -4.58
CA GLU A 307 38.37 16.21 -5.61
C GLU A 307 36.87 16.45 -5.35
N TYR A 308 36.49 16.80 -4.10
CA TYR A 308 35.09 16.82 -3.62
C TYR A 308 34.35 18.17 -3.77
N LYS A 309 34.96 19.19 -4.40
CA LYS A 309 34.37 20.54 -4.52
C LYS A 309 33.25 20.68 -5.57
N ARG A 310 33.04 19.71 -6.47
CA ARG A 310 31.95 19.77 -7.47
C ARG A 310 30.84 18.78 -7.12
N GLY A 311 29.58 19.24 -7.02
CA GLY A 311 28.44 18.42 -6.58
C GLY A 311 28.21 17.09 -7.34
N GLY A 312 28.75 16.97 -8.56
CA GLY A 312 28.74 15.71 -9.32
C GLY A 312 29.83 14.70 -8.95
N ALA A 313 30.91 15.12 -8.27
CA ALA A 313 32.08 14.28 -8.01
C ALA A 313 31.79 13.15 -7.00
N VAL A 314 31.09 13.48 -5.89
CA VAL A 314 30.66 12.49 -4.89
C VAL A 314 29.72 11.48 -5.53
N GLN A 315 28.67 11.93 -6.24
CA GLN A 315 27.72 11.02 -6.88
C GLN A 315 28.38 10.13 -7.95
N ASN A 316 29.30 10.69 -8.74
CA ASN A 316 30.05 9.93 -9.73
C ASN A 316 30.95 8.89 -9.06
N PHE A 317 31.58 9.24 -7.94
CA PHE A 317 32.34 8.31 -7.11
C PHE A 317 31.43 7.21 -6.55
N LEU A 318 30.31 7.54 -5.89
CA LEU A 318 29.33 6.56 -5.37
C LEU A 318 28.88 5.59 -6.48
N THR A 319 28.47 6.14 -7.62
CA THR A 319 27.97 5.37 -8.77
C THR A 319 29.05 4.46 -9.34
N ARG A 320 30.29 4.97 -9.43
CA ARG A 320 31.43 4.20 -9.92
C ARG A 320 31.78 3.05 -8.98
N SER A 321 31.92 3.32 -7.68
CA SER A 321 32.24 2.31 -6.67
C SER A 321 31.17 1.22 -6.61
N LEU A 322 29.89 1.58 -6.70
CA LEU A 322 28.79 0.61 -6.78
C LEU A 322 28.87 -0.24 -8.05
N CYS A 323 29.12 0.38 -9.21
CA CYS A 323 29.28 -0.36 -10.47
C CYS A 323 30.49 -1.30 -10.44
N GLU A 324 31.61 -0.89 -9.83
CA GLU A 324 32.82 -1.69 -9.66
C GLU A 324 32.56 -2.88 -8.74
N ARG A 325 31.86 -2.66 -7.61
CA ARG A 325 31.41 -3.74 -6.71
C ARG A 325 30.56 -4.78 -7.43
N TRP A 326 29.50 -4.37 -8.12
CA TRP A 326 28.62 -5.32 -8.82
C TRP A 326 29.35 -6.07 -9.95
N ARG A 327 30.27 -5.41 -10.67
CA ARG A 327 31.12 -6.12 -11.64
C ARG A 327 32.00 -7.17 -10.98
N SER A 328 32.53 -6.89 -9.79
CA SER A 328 33.34 -7.84 -9.04
C SER A 328 32.52 -9.02 -8.50
N GLU A 329 31.31 -8.79 -8.00
CA GLU A 329 30.46 -9.84 -7.42
C GLU A 329 29.81 -10.73 -8.50
N LEU A 330 29.37 -10.16 -9.63
CA LEU A 330 28.62 -10.88 -10.66
C LEU A 330 29.52 -11.49 -11.76
N GLY A 331 30.80 -11.12 -11.81
CA GLY A 331 31.75 -11.58 -12.83
C GLY A 331 31.50 -11.03 -14.24
N PRO A 332 32.41 -11.26 -15.20
CA PRO A 332 32.33 -10.66 -16.53
C PRO A 332 31.29 -11.37 -17.43
N SER A 333 30.16 -10.72 -17.71
CA SER A 333 29.16 -11.21 -18.67
C SER A 333 28.35 -10.08 -19.31
N ARG A 334 27.69 -10.36 -20.45
CA ARG A 334 26.74 -9.42 -21.08
C ARG A 334 25.56 -9.09 -20.15
N LEU A 335 25.12 -10.05 -19.33
CA LEU A 335 24.06 -9.85 -18.33
C LEU A 335 24.55 -8.96 -17.19
N THR A 336 25.82 -9.08 -16.78
CA THR A 336 26.43 -8.21 -15.76
C THR A 336 26.44 -6.77 -16.22
N GLU A 337 26.87 -6.49 -17.46
CA GLU A 337 26.84 -5.12 -17.98
C GLU A 337 25.41 -4.58 -18.11
N LEU A 338 24.42 -5.43 -18.41
CA LEU A 338 23.02 -5.04 -18.40
C LEU A 338 22.53 -4.70 -16.98
N ALA A 339 22.80 -5.56 -15.99
CA ALA A 339 22.46 -5.33 -14.58
C ALA A 339 23.12 -4.06 -14.02
N VAL A 340 24.41 -3.86 -14.30
CA VAL A 340 25.14 -2.64 -13.93
C VAL A 340 24.55 -1.41 -14.62
N SER A 341 24.14 -1.52 -15.89
CA SER A 341 23.49 -0.42 -16.60
C SER A 341 22.11 -0.08 -16.04
N MET A 342 21.34 -1.07 -15.57
CA MET A 342 20.04 -0.87 -14.91
C MET A 342 20.24 -0.11 -13.59
N GLN A 343 21.18 -0.55 -12.75
CA GLN A 343 21.53 0.13 -11.51
C GLN A 343 21.97 1.58 -11.76
N ARG A 344 22.90 1.78 -12.70
CA ARG A 344 23.36 3.13 -13.08
C ARG A 344 22.23 4.03 -13.57
N LYS A 345 21.30 3.52 -14.40
CA LYS A 345 20.15 4.30 -14.89
C LYS A 345 19.18 4.65 -13.77
N ALA A 346 18.87 3.70 -12.89
CA ALA A 346 18.03 3.95 -11.72
C ALA A 346 18.59 5.07 -10.82
N LEU A 347 19.92 5.08 -10.63
CA LEU A 347 20.64 6.15 -9.90
C LEU A 347 20.66 7.50 -10.63
N LEU A 348 20.61 7.51 -11.98
CA LEU A 348 20.63 8.75 -12.76
C LEU A 348 19.24 9.42 -12.85
N ASP A 349 18.16 8.66 -12.83
CA ASP A 349 16.78 9.15 -13.06
C ASP A 349 16.07 9.65 -11.78
N THR A 350 16.58 9.30 -10.59
CA THR A 350 15.94 9.65 -9.30
C THR A 350 16.88 10.29 -8.27
N THR A 351 18.20 10.07 -8.38
CA THR A 351 19.12 10.27 -7.23
C THR A 351 19.98 11.53 -7.33
N LYS A 352 20.17 12.11 -8.52
CA LYS A 352 21.03 13.29 -8.75
C LYS A 352 20.59 14.54 -8.00
N ASP A 353 19.29 14.77 -7.87
CA ASP A 353 18.76 16.04 -7.37
C ASP A 353 18.54 16.05 -5.85
N ASN A 354 18.33 14.89 -5.21
CA ASN A 354 17.91 14.83 -3.80
C ASN A 354 18.91 14.15 -2.85
N TYR A 355 19.63 13.10 -3.26
CA TYR A 355 20.47 12.30 -2.36
C TYR A 355 21.94 12.74 -2.36
N GLY A 356 22.51 12.98 -3.55
CA GLY A 356 23.90 13.39 -3.71
C GLY A 356 24.28 14.62 -2.87
N PRO A 357 23.50 15.71 -2.89
CA PRO A 357 23.77 16.89 -2.04
C PRO A 357 23.72 16.59 -0.53
N LYS A 358 22.81 15.71 -0.09
CA LYS A 358 22.63 15.36 1.32
C LYS A 358 23.77 14.45 1.82
N ALA A 359 24.12 13.43 1.04
CA ALA A 359 25.28 12.58 1.29
C ALA A 359 26.58 13.40 1.33
N ARG A 360 26.76 14.32 0.37
CA ARG A 360 27.91 15.24 0.36
C ARG A 360 28.00 16.08 1.63
N ARG A 361 26.87 16.60 2.13
CA ARG A 361 26.85 17.38 3.38
C ARG A 361 27.33 16.55 4.56
N PHE A 362 26.91 15.29 4.66
CA PHE A 362 27.36 14.36 5.71
C PHE A 362 28.86 14.05 5.60
N ILE A 363 29.37 13.78 4.39
CA ILE A 363 30.80 13.52 4.16
C ILE A 363 31.65 14.72 4.60
N LEU A 364 31.26 15.93 4.19
CA LEU A 364 31.97 17.16 4.58
C LEU A 364 31.94 17.39 6.10
N PHE A 365 30.82 17.09 6.76
CA PHE A 365 30.75 17.12 8.22
C PHE A 365 31.75 16.15 8.85
N CYS A 366 31.81 14.91 8.38
CA CYS A 366 32.72 13.90 8.91
C CYS A 366 34.19 14.26 8.67
N GLU A 367 34.53 14.76 7.47
CA GLU A 367 35.89 15.23 7.16
C GLU A 367 36.32 16.39 8.06
N ARG A 368 35.43 17.38 8.26
CA ARG A 368 35.67 18.51 9.16
C ARG A 368 35.93 18.04 10.60
N ASP A 369 35.15 17.06 11.06
CA ASP A 369 35.24 16.53 12.44
C ASP A 369 36.27 15.39 12.59
N GLN A 370 37.05 15.10 11.54
CA GLN A 370 38.03 14.02 11.48
C GLN A 370 37.47 12.63 11.84
N ARG A 371 36.23 12.35 11.40
CA ARG A 371 35.52 11.10 11.62
C ARG A 371 35.47 10.25 10.35
N PRO A 372 35.47 8.90 10.48
CA PRO A 372 35.19 8.04 9.34
C PRO A 372 33.75 8.25 8.89
N TRP A 373 33.60 8.63 7.63
CA TRP A 373 32.30 8.77 6.98
C TRP A 373 31.78 7.45 6.39
N LEU A 374 32.67 6.45 6.20
CA LEU A 374 32.35 5.07 5.84
C LEU A 374 33.34 4.07 6.49
N PRO A 375 32.85 3.04 7.22
CA PRO A 375 31.53 3.00 7.83
C PRO A 375 31.45 4.08 8.93
N ALA A 376 30.42 4.91 8.89
CA ALA A 376 30.11 5.82 10.00
C ALA A 376 29.45 5.06 11.16
N SER A 377 29.60 5.57 12.37
CA SER A 377 28.95 5.03 13.56
C SER A 377 27.61 5.73 13.83
N GLU A 378 26.72 5.10 14.62
CA GLU A 378 25.49 5.76 15.10
C GLU A 378 25.82 7.07 15.85
N ALA A 379 26.91 7.10 16.62
CA ALA A 379 27.38 8.31 17.31
C ALA A 379 27.76 9.44 16.33
N THR A 380 28.40 9.11 15.20
CA THR A 380 28.70 10.09 14.13
C THR A 380 27.41 10.69 13.57
N VAL A 381 26.36 9.88 13.40
CA VAL A 381 25.06 10.36 12.92
C VAL A 381 24.38 11.26 13.95
N LEU A 382 24.44 10.94 15.23
CA LEU A 382 23.87 11.80 16.28
C LEU A 382 24.54 13.18 16.31
N LEU A 383 25.86 13.23 16.18
CA LEU A 383 26.60 14.50 16.09
C LEU A 383 26.28 15.25 14.81
N TYR A 384 26.05 14.53 13.70
CA TYR A 384 25.59 15.17 12.48
C TYR A 384 24.22 15.82 12.66
N ILE A 385 23.24 15.12 13.25
CA ILE A 385 21.91 15.69 13.56
C ILE A 385 22.04 16.94 14.44
N ALA A 386 22.89 16.88 15.49
CA ALA A 386 23.17 18.03 16.33
C ALA A 386 23.77 19.20 15.55
N SER A 387 24.68 18.94 14.60
CA SER A 387 25.23 19.99 13.73
C SER A 387 24.19 20.60 12.79
N LEU A 388 23.21 19.82 12.32
CA LEU A 388 22.11 20.37 11.50
C LEU A 388 21.17 21.25 12.32
N LEU A 389 20.99 20.92 13.60
CA LEU A 389 20.25 21.76 14.54
C LEU A 389 20.99 23.06 14.82
N GLU A 390 22.29 23.00 15.08
CA GLU A 390 23.16 24.18 15.28
C GLU A 390 23.20 25.08 14.04
N ASP A 391 23.25 24.49 12.83
CA ASP A 391 23.20 25.22 11.58
C ASP A 391 21.89 26.00 11.38
N GLY A 392 20.80 25.63 12.07
CA GLY A 392 19.47 26.28 12.02
C GLY A 392 18.72 26.19 10.69
N ASN A 393 19.36 25.71 9.63
CA ASN A 393 18.85 25.77 8.26
C ASN A 393 17.95 24.59 7.85
N ILE A 394 17.86 23.54 8.68
CA ILE A 394 17.13 22.31 8.35
C ILE A 394 16.12 22.03 9.45
N GLN A 395 14.84 21.97 9.06
CA GLN A 395 13.75 21.59 9.95
C GLN A 395 13.77 20.07 10.22
N SER A 396 13.33 19.66 11.41
CA SER A 396 13.26 18.24 11.78
C SER A 396 12.39 17.42 10.81
N ALA A 397 11.30 18.00 10.28
CA ALA A 397 10.48 17.37 9.24
C ALA A 397 11.28 17.02 7.96
N SER A 398 12.32 17.79 7.66
CA SER A 398 13.21 17.61 6.51
C SER A 398 14.42 16.72 6.80
N LEU A 399 14.55 16.16 8.01
CA LEU A 399 15.71 15.38 8.44
C LEU A 399 15.79 14.01 7.77
N GLN A 400 14.63 13.36 7.56
CA GLN A 400 14.58 11.97 7.11
C GLN A 400 15.26 11.71 5.75
N PRO A 401 15.15 12.59 4.74
CA PRO A 401 15.94 12.49 3.52
C PRO A 401 17.46 12.48 3.73
N TYR A 402 17.98 13.18 4.74
CA TYR A 402 19.42 13.18 5.05
C TYR A 402 19.84 11.83 5.64
N LEU A 403 19.06 11.31 6.58
CA LEU A 403 19.31 10.01 7.21
C LEU A 403 19.21 8.87 6.19
N SER A 404 18.23 8.94 5.30
CA SER A 404 18.06 7.96 4.21
C SER A 404 19.22 8.01 3.24
N ALA A 405 19.73 9.19 2.91
CA ALA A 405 20.93 9.32 2.08
C ALA A 405 22.17 8.68 2.71
N ILE A 406 22.36 8.85 4.02
CA ILE A 406 23.46 8.22 4.77
C ILE A 406 23.30 6.69 4.71
N ASN A 407 22.11 6.17 4.99
CA ASN A 407 21.84 4.73 5.01
C ASN A 407 22.01 4.06 3.65
N ASN A 408 21.37 4.60 2.61
CA ASN A 408 21.41 4.04 1.27
C ASN A 408 22.84 3.96 0.75
N TYR A 409 23.61 5.02 0.99
CA TYR A 409 24.99 5.07 0.61
C TYR A 409 25.87 4.01 1.34
N HIS A 410 25.65 3.77 2.64
CA HIS A 410 26.37 2.72 3.37
C HIS A 410 26.01 1.33 2.83
N GLU A 411 24.73 1.08 2.59
CA GLU A 411 24.21 -0.21 2.11
C GLU A 411 24.66 -0.52 0.68
N ASP A 412 24.68 0.49 -0.19
CA ASP A 412 25.22 0.42 -1.55
C ASP A 412 26.68 -0.06 -1.56
N LEU A 413 27.47 0.30 -0.54
CA LEU A 413 28.85 -0.14 -0.38
C LEU A 413 29.04 -1.34 0.55
N GLY A 414 27.96 -1.98 0.99
CA GLY A 414 28.01 -3.23 1.74
C GLY A 414 28.20 -3.05 3.25
N HIS A 415 27.97 -1.84 3.76
CA HIS A 415 27.99 -1.53 5.18
C HIS A 415 26.56 -1.39 5.74
N PRO A 416 26.34 -1.68 7.03
CA PRO A 416 25.05 -1.42 7.66
C PRO A 416 24.76 0.09 7.70
N GLY A 417 23.52 0.48 7.46
CA GLY A 417 23.10 1.88 7.58
C GLY A 417 23.23 2.38 9.02
N PRO A 418 24.03 3.43 9.31
CA PRO A 418 24.28 3.90 10.68
C PRO A 418 23.23 4.88 11.19
N ALA A 419 22.43 5.47 10.30
CA ALA A 419 21.33 6.35 10.67
C ALA A 419 20.05 5.53 10.98
N LYS A 420 20.23 4.44 11.75
CA LYS A 420 19.24 3.36 11.95
C LYS A 420 19.14 2.91 13.42
N GLY A 421 18.47 3.70 14.25
CA GLY A 421 18.18 3.25 15.63
C GLY A 421 17.14 4.04 16.40
N ARG A 422 16.86 3.55 17.62
CA ARG A 422 16.09 4.28 18.65
C ARG A 422 16.77 5.62 18.97
N SER A 423 18.10 5.69 19.02
CA SER A 423 18.82 6.92 19.35
C SER A 423 18.68 7.98 18.26
N VAL A 424 18.83 7.60 16.99
CA VAL A 424 18.60 8.49 15.83
C VAL A 424 17.16 9.01 15.80
N THR A 425 16.18 8.15 16.06
CA THR A 425 14.76 8.55 16.14
C THR A 425 14.52 9.54 17.29
N ARG A 426 15.15 9.31 18.45
CA ARG A 426 15.10 10.23 19.59
C ARG A 426 15.77 11.57 19.27
N ALA A 427 16.89 11.58 18.56
CA ALA A 427 17.55 12.80 18.15
C ALA A 427 16.68 13.65 17.21
N GLY A 428 16.00 13.03 16.23
CA GLY A 428 15.05 13.74 15.38
C GLY A 428 13.87 14.35 16.15
N LYS A 429 13.31 13.62 17.14
CA LYS A 429 12.26 14.15 18.03
C LYS A 429 12.78 15.27 18.95
N GLY A 430 14.00 15.12 19.47
CA GLY A 430 14.67 16.15 20.27
C GLY A 430 14.88 17.42 19.46
N MET A 431 15.36 17.30 18.21
CA MET A 431 15.49 18.41 17.27
C MET A 431 14.15 19.12 17.05
N ALA A 432 13.06 18.37 16.82
CA ALA A 432 11.72 18.97 16.66
C ALA A 432 11.26 19.73 17.91
N THR A 433 11.53 19.18 19.09
CA THR A 433 11.14 19.80 20.37
C THR A 433 11.93 21.11 20.58
N ILE A 434 13.25 21.08 20.40
CA ILE A 434 14.11 22.25 20.54
C ILE A 434 13.74 23.33 19.50
N GLN A 435 13.46 22.94 18.26
CA GLN A 435 13.04 23.88 17.22
C GLN A 435 11.70 24.54 17.55
N ALA A 436 10.74 23.79 18.09
CA ALA A 436 9.47 24.34 18.54
C ALA A 436 9.64 25.31 19.72
N GLU A 437 10.45 24.95 20.72
CA GLU A 437 10.76 25.82 21.87
C GLU A 437 11.44 27.14 21.42
N LEU A 438 12.36 27.08 20.45
CA LEU A 438 13.00 28.26 19.87
C LEU A 438 12.00 29.11 19.08
N ALA A 439 11.13 28.50 18.27
CA ALA A 439 10.12 29.21 17.49
C ALA A 439 9.08 29.93 18.39
N GLU A 440 8.67 29.32 19.49
CA GLU A 440 7.79 29.94 20.50
C GLU A 440 8.45 31.16 21.15
N GLN A 441 9.75 31.10 21.45
CA GLN A 441 10.50 32.21 22.02
C GLN A 441 10.70 33.38 21.05
N GLU A 442 10.79 33.08 19.74
CA GLU A 442 10.98 34.08 18.69
C GLU A 442 9.67 34.67 18.13
N GLU A 443 8.50 34.29 18.69
CA GLU A 443 7.16 34.60 18.13
C GLU A 443 7.02 34.22 16.64
N ASN A 444 7.85 33.28 16.17
CA ASN A 444 7.95 32.89 14.77
C ASN A 444 7.08 31.65 14.52
N ILE A 445 5.76 31.83 14.64
CA ILE A 445 4.79 30.75 14.44
C ILE A 445 4.57 30.54 12.94
N GLU A 446 4.85 29.33 12.46
CA GLU A 446 4.70 28.96 11.05
C GLU A 446 3.23 29.10 10.60
N THR A 447 3.00 29.90 9.55
CA THR A 447 1.65 30.09 8.99
C THR A 447 1.20 28.84 8.24
N GLN A 448 -0.06 28.46 8.38
CA GLN A 448 -0.58 27.25 7.74
C GLN A 448 -0.84 27.46 6.24
N ARG A 449 -0.38 26.55 5.39
CA ARG A 449 -0.75 26.55 3.96
C ARG A 449 -2.25 26.31 3.81
N THR A 450 -2.94 27.26 3.18
CA THR A 450 -4.40 27.21 2.98
C THR A 450 -4.77 26.76 1.57
N TRP A 451 -6.03 26.37 1.39
CA TRP A 451 -6.60 26.07 0.07
C TRP A 451 -6.97 27.36 -0.65
N LEU A 452 -6.78 27.42 -1.97
CA LEU A 452 -7.16 28.60 -2.77
C LEU A 452 -8.68 28.60 -3.01
N PRO A 453 -9.43 29.62 -2.55
CA PRO A 453 -10.88 29.67 -2.75
C PRO A 453 -11.30 29.79 -4.22
N ALA A 454 -12.40 29.13 -4.58
CA ALA A 454 -12.97 29.22 -5.94
C ALA A 454 -13.30 30.67 -6.33
N ALA A 455 -13.75 31.50 -5.38
CA ALA A 455 -13.98 32.93 -5.60
C ALA A 455 -12.72 33.70 -6.04
N HIS A 456 -11.54 33.37 -5.48
CA HIS A 456 -10.27 33.97 -5.94
C HIS A 456 -9.93 33.50 -7.34
N VAL A 457 -10.12 32.20 -7.64
CA VAL A 457 -9.90 31.66 -8.99
C VAL A 457 -10.85 32.27 -10.00
N ARG A 458 -12.12 32.53 -9.61
CA ARG A 458 -13.11 33.22 -10.43
C ARG A 458 -12.66 34.64 -10.78
N ARG A 459 -12.17 35.40 -9.80
CA ARG A 459 -11.60 36.74 -10.02
C ARG A 459 -10.39 36.70 -10.96
N VAL A 460 -9.48 35.73 -10.78
CA VAL A 460 -8.33 35.50 -11.68
C VAL A 460 -8.81 35.19 -13.10
N HIS A 461 -9.79 34.31 -13.26
CA HIS A 461 -10.34 33.90 -14.55
C HIS A 461 -10.96 35.10 -15.29
N GLU A 462 -11.79 35.90 -14.61
CA GLU A 462 -12.41 37.08 -15.20
C GLU A 462 -11.40 38.18 -15.54
N ALA A 463 -10.36 38.35 -14.72
CA ALA A 463 -9.28 39.29 -14.99
C ALA A 463 -8.50 38.88 -16.24
N ALA A 464 -8.11 37.61 -16.35
CA ALA A 464 -7.36 37.09 -17.48
C ALA A 464 -8.08 37.32 -18.82
N LEU A 465 -9.40 37.08 -18.88
CA LEU A 465 -10.20 37.28 -20.09
C LEU A 465 -10.28 38.73 -20.56
N LYS A 466 -10.17 39.70 -19.64
CA LYS A 466 -10.23 41.14 -19.93
C LYS A 466 -8.83 41.74 -20.18
N PHE A 467 -7.78 40.98 -19.88
CA PHE A 467 -6.41 41.49 -19.85
C PHE A 467 -5.75 41.38 -21.22
N ASN A 468 -5.35 42.51 -21.80
CA ASN A 468 -4.71 42.55 -23.12
C ASN A 468 -3.25 43.00 -22.98
N PRO A 469 -2.27 42.07 -22.95
CA PRO A 469 -0.86 42.41 -22.71
C PRO A 469 -0.26 43.21 -23.87
N ARG A 470 0.48 44.25 -23.53
CA ARG A 470 1.19 45.15 -24.45
C ARG A 470 2.71 45.11 -24.26
N SER A 471 3.17 44.49 -23.19
CA SER A 471 4.59 44.27 -22.89
C SER A 471 4.89 42.80 -22.58
N PRO A 472 6.16 42.38 -22.66
CA PRO A 472 6.58 41.06 -22.21
C PRO A 472 6.26 40.78 -20.73
N GLU A 473 6.34 41.78 -19.86
CA GLU A 473 5.98 41.69 -18.45
C GLU A 473 4.48 41.45 -18.25
N GLU A 474 3.64 42.18 -18.97
CA GLU A 474 2.19 41.96 -18.96
C GLU A 474 1.83 40.56 -19.52
N LEU A 475 2.55 40.08 -20.54
CA LEU A 475 2.34 38.72 -21.04
C LEU A 475 2.73 37.65 -20.00
N LYS A 476 3.76 37.90 -19.19
CA LYS A 476 4.12 37.03 -18.04
C LYS A 476 3.02 37.04 -16.97
N LEU A 477 2.32 38.15 -16.76
CA LEU A 477 1.16 38.22 -15.87
C LEU A 477 -0.03 37.44 -16.45
N LEU A 478 -0.32 37.56 -17.76
CA LEU A 478 -1.37 36.76 -18.41
C LEU A 478 -1.09 35.25 -18.29
N ARG A 479 0.16 34.84 -18.46
CA ARG A 479 0.61 33.45 -18.21
C ARG A 479 0.28 33.03 -16.78
N ALA A 480 0.63 33.86 -15.81
CA ALA A 480 0.40 33.58 -14.40
C ALA A 480 -1.09 33.43 -14.06
N LEU A 481 -1.92 34.35 -14.55
CA LEU A 481 -3.38 34.29 -14.39
C LEU A 481 -3.97 33.02 -15.02
N THR A 482 -3.55 32.70 -16.24
CA THR A 482 -4.00 31.49 -16.97
C THR A 482 -3.56 30.22 -16.23
N TYR A 483 -2.32 30.18 -15.75
CA TYR A 483 -1.78 29.04 -15.01
C TYR A 483 -2.58 28.74 -13.75
N VAL A 484 -2.99 29.74 -12.98
CA VAL A 484 -3.81 29.54 -11.77
C VAL A 484 -5.10 28.80 -12.11
N VAL A 485 -5.81 29.23 -13.15
CA VAL A 485 -7.07 28.59 -13.58
C VAL A 485 -6.82 27.17 -14.07
N VAL A 486 -5.82 26.97 -14.94
CA VAL A 486 -5.49 25.63 -15.48
C VAL A 486 -5.07 24.67 -14.37
N ALA A 487 -4.21 25.10 -13.45
CA ALA A 487 -3.77 24.29 -12.32
C ALA A 487 -4.95 23.90 -11.40
N PHE A 488 -5.89 24.81 -11.19
CA PHE A 488 -7.08 24.57 -10.40
C PHE A 488 -8.03 23.54 -11.06
N VAL A 489 -8.40 23.73 -12.33
CA VAL A 489 -9.36 22.83 -13.00
C VAL A 489 -8.78 21.45 -13.33
N THR A 490 -7.46 21.33 -13.43
CA THR A 490 -6.77 20.05 -13.70
C THR A 490 -6.32 19.33 -12.44
N PHE A 491 -6.53 19.90 -11.24
CA PHE A 491 -5.99 19.36 -9.98
C PHE A 491 -4.46 19.15 -10.05
N GLY A 492 -3.77 19.89 -10.93
CA GLY A 492 -2.39 19.60 -11.32
C GLY A 492 -1.42 19.79 -10.16
N ARG A 493 -0.42 18.91 -10.05
CA ARG A 493 0.75 19.19 -9.20
C ARG A 493 1.58 20.31 -9.81
N PRO A 494 2.31 21.11 -9.01
CA PRO A 494 3.14 22.20 -9.53
C PRO A 494 4.17 21.75 -10.57
N ASP A 495 4.83 20.61 -10.35
CA ASP A 495 5.84 20.07 -11.25
C ASP A 495 5.24 19.61 -12.58
N THR A 496 4.09 18.93 -12.54
CA THR A 496 3.35 18.51 -13.73
C THR A 496 2.78 19.71 -14.48
N GLY A 497 2.18 20.65 -13.76
CA GLY A 497 1.53 21.83 -14.32
C GLY A 497 2.51 22.75 -15.02
N THR A 498 3.65 23.08 -14.38
CA THR A 498 4.67 23.97 -14.98
C THR A 498 5.47 23.33 -16.12
N SER A 499 5.43 22.00 -16.23
CA SER A 499 6.12 21.23 -17.28
C SER A 499 5.20 20.74 -18.40
N LEU A 500 3.98 21.28 -18.51
CA LEU A 500 3.08 20.97 -19.60
C LEU A 500 3.74 21.25 -20.95
N SER A 501 3.55 20.30 -21.86
CA SER A 501 4.09 20.33 -23.20
C SER A 501 2.98 20.61 -24.19
N ARG A 502 3.28 21.35 -25.27
CA ARG A 502 2.29 21.81 -26.25
C ARG A 502 1.59 20.65 -26.93
N GLN A 503 2.34 19.63 -27.34
CA GLN A 503 1.77 18.40 -27.93
C GLN A 503 0.87 17.61 -26.94
N HIS A 504 0.90 17.92 -25.64
CA HIS A 504 0.08 17.25 -24.63
C HIS A 504 -1.14 18.06 -24.19
N VAL A 505 -1.26 19.30 -24.66
CA VAL A 505 -2.46 20.12 -24.51
C VAL A 505 -3.24 20.06 -25.81
N HIS A 506 -4.49 19.61 -25.73
CA HIS A 506 -5.36 19.43 -26.88
C HIS A 506 -6.64 20.23 -26.67
N CYS A 507 -6.93 21.12 -27.62
CA CYS A 507 -8.18 21.86 -27.70
C CYS A 507 -9.01 21.22 -28.81
N GLY A 508 -9.92 20.32 -28.46
CA GLY A 508 -10.87 19.71 -29.39
C GLY A 508 -12.10 20.59 -29.60
N ASP A 509 -13.01 20.17 -30.48
CA ASP A 509 -14.22 20.94 -30.79
C ASP A 509 -15.15 21.10 -29.57
N GLU A 510 -15.24 20.06 -28.73
CA GLU A 510 -16.15 20.00 -27.57
C GLU A 510 -15.43 19.97 -26.21
N GLU A 511 -14.11 19.81 -26.18
CA GLU A 511 -13.35 19.59 -24.95
C GLU A 511 -11.93 20.16 -24.94
N PHE A 512 -11.48 20.48 -23.75
CA PHE A 512 -10.08 20.67 -23.39
C PHE A 512 -9.52 19.37 -22.84
N SER A 513 -8.35 18.91 -23.30
CA SER A 513 -7.67 17.80 -22.64
C SER A 513 -6.18 18.00 -22.47
N VAL A 514 -5.66 17.51 -21.34
CA VAL A 514 -4.26 17.62 -20.96
C VAL A 514 -3.73 16.24 -20.60
N VAL A 515 -2.61 15.85 -21.21
CA VAL A 515 -1.87 14.64 -20.86
C VAL A 515 -0.75 14.98 -19.88
N LEU A 516 -0.83 14.39 -18.69
CA LEU A 516 0.09 14.67 -17.60
C LEU A 516 1.29 13.72 -17.66
N LEU A 517 2.43 14.19 -18.19
CA LEU A 517 3.60 13.33 -18.43
C LEU A 517 4.43 13.04 -17.18
N LYS A 518 4.58 14.05 -16.32
CA LYS A 518 5.43 14.02 -15.13
C LYS A 518 4.58 13.90 -13.88
N GLU A 519 4.04 12.70 -13.67
CA GLU A 519 3.37 12.34 -12.43
C GLU A 519 4.31 11.48 -11.58
N LYS A 520 4.52 11.86 -10.31
CA LYS A 520 5.25 11.03 -9.33
C LYS A 520 4.62 9.63 -9.25
N GLY A 521 5.44 8.58 -9.17
CA GLY A 521 5.00 7.17 -9.27
C GLY A 521 4.76 6.70 -10.72
N ARG A 522 4.16 7.56 -11.54
CA ARG A 522 3.73 7.21 -12.92
C ARG A 522 4.65 7.69 -14.03
N ARG A 523 5.87 8.14 -13.70
CA ARG A 523 6.84 8.68 -14.67
C ARG A 523 7.22 7.67 -15.76
N HIS A 524 7.33 6.38 -15.41
CA HIS A 524 7.73 5.32 -16.34
C HIS A 524 6.56 4.51 -16.93
N HIS A 525 5.32 4.82 -16.54
CA HIS A 525 4.15 4.15 -17.11
C HIS A 525 4.02 4.47 -18.61
N ARG A 526 3.76 3.43 -19.42
CA ARG A 526 3.54 3.56 -20.87
C ARG A 526 2.28 4.35 -21.19
N VAL A 527 1.23 4.18 -20.39
CA VAL A 527 -0.03 4.91 -20.53
C VAL A 527 -0.01 6.10 -19.59
N LYS A 528 -0.20 7.30 -20.14
CA LYS A 528 -0.24 8.56 -19.38
C LYS A 528 -1.68 8.97 -19.13
N ARG A 529 -1.94 9.53 -17.94
CA ARG A 529 -3.27 10.00 -17.57
C ARG A 529 -3.64 11.22 -18.42
N ARG A 530 -4.81 11.16 -19.04
CA ARG A 530 -5.44 12.27 -19.74
C ARG A 530 -6.57 12.81 -18.88
N LEU A 531 -6.55 14.11 -18.64
CA LEU A 531 -7.67 14.83 -18.06
C LEU A 531 -8.44 15.52 -19.17
N THR A 532 -9.75 15.34 -19.18
CA THR A 532 -10.65 15.91 -20.18
C THR A 532 -11.73 16.73 -19.49
N ILE A 533 -11.88 17.97 -19.91
CA ILE A 533 -12.86 18.94 -19.43
C ILE A 533 -13.70 19.38 -20.63
N PRO A 534 -15.00 19.02 -20.69
CA PRO A 534 -15.88 19.53 -21.73
C PRO A 534 -15.96 21.06 -21.66
N TRP A 535 -16.02 21.76 -22.80
CA TRP A 535 -16.15 23.22 -22.80
C TRP A 535 -17.39 23.72 -22.06
N LYS A 536 -18.46 22.93 -22.10
CA LYS A 536 -19.70 23.17 -21.33
C LYS A 536 -19.55 22.97 -19.81
N GLY A 537 -18.49 22.30 -19.37
CA GLY A 537 -18.25 21.98 -17.96
C GLY A 537 -17.76 23.18 -17.16
N VAL A 538 -16.86 23.98 -17.75
CA VAL A 538 -16.36 25.21 -17.13
C VAL A 538 -16.53 26.34 -18.14
N ALA A 539 -17.50 27.23 -17.89
CA ALA A 539 -17.78 28.34 -18.79
C ALA A 539 -16.52 29.20 -19.00
N LEU A 540 -16.41 29.84 -20.16
CA LEU A 540 -15.31 30.76 -20.52
C LEU A 540 -13.89 30.16 -20.50
N LEU A 541 -13.73 28.87 -20.19
CA LEU A 541 -12.41 28.22 -20.19
C LEU A 541 -11.82 28.16 -21.60
N LYS A 542 -12.66 27.94 -22.62
CA LYS A 542 -12.22 27.92 -24.01
C LYS A 542 -11.61 29.26 -24.41
N GLU A 543 -12.34 30.33 -24.12
CA GLU A 543 -11.96 31.71 -24.40
C GLU A 543 -10.66 32.08 -23.68
N LEU A 544 -10.47 31.63 -22.43
CA LEU A 544 -9.23 31.84 -21.69
C LEU A 544 -8.04 31.15 -22.37
N ILE A 545 -8.21 29.88 -22.75
CA ILE A 545 -7.14 29.10 -23.40
C ILE A 545 -6.79 29.70 -24.76
N GLU A 546 -7.78 30.01 -25.59
CA GLU A 546 -7.58 30.65 -26.89
C GLU A 546 -6.89 32.02 -26.75
N HIS A 547 -7.28 32.80 -25.74
CA HIS A 547 -6.67 34.10 -25.45
C HIS A 547 -5.19 33.95 -25.06
N TRP A 548 -4.85 33.01 -24.18
CA TRP A 548 -3.45 32.72 -23.83
C TRP A 548 -2.63 32.28 -25.05
N GLU A 549 -3.15 31.32 -25.82
CA GLU A 549 -2.44 30.77 -26.98
C GLU A 549 -2.20 31.83 -28.05
N PHE A 550 -3.18 32.69 -28.32
CA PHE A 550 -3.06 33.80 -29.26
C PHE A 550 -1.87 34.71 -28.91
N TYR A 551 -1.81 35.20 -27.67
CA TYR A 551 -0.72 36.12 -27.27
C TYR A 551 0.63 35.42 -27.16
N ARG A 552 0.67 34.19 -26.64
CA ARG A 552 1.90 33.38 -26.58
C ARG A 552 2.48 33.17 -27.99
N ASP A 553 1.66 32.71 -28.93
CA ASP A 553 2.12 32.36 -30.28
C ASP A 553 2.49 33.61 -31.08
N THR A 554 1.77 34.72 -30.87
CA THR A 554 2.15 36.04 -31.40
C THR A 554 3.52 36.48 -30.90
N ALA A 555 3.81 36.33 -29.61
CA ALA A 555 5.11 36.69 -29.05
C ALA A 555 6.26 35.84 -29.65
N TRP A 556 6.04 34.53 -29.84
CA TRP A 556 7.02 33.67 -30.52
C TRP A 556 7.22 34.05 -31.98
N SER A 557 6.14 34.36 -32.70
CA SER A 557 6.20 34.83 -34.10
C SER A 557 7.02 36.12 -34.22
N ILE A 558 6.78 37.11 -33.36
CA ILE A 558 7.52 38.39 -33.35
C ILE A 558 8.99 38.19 -32.99
N SER A 559 9.30 37.28 -32.06
CA SER A 559 10.68 37.05 -31.62
C SER A 559 11.61 36.46 -32.69
N ALA A 560 11.04 35.88 -33.76
CA ALA A 560 11.73 35.11 -34.79
C ALA A 560 12.58 33.93 -34.25
N LYS A 561 12.37 33.51 -33.00
CA LYS A 561 13.02 32.34 -32.39
C LYS A 561 12.17 31.09 -32.59
N THR A 562 12.81 29.93 -32.65
CA THR A 562 12.10 28.64 -32.66
C THR A 562 11.39 28.43 -31.33
N GLN A 563 10.06 28.25 -31.39
CA GLN A 563 9.24 27.99 -30.21
C GLN A 563 9.54 26.58 -29.65
N PRO A 564 9.85 26.45 -28.35
CA PRO A 564 10.06 25.15 -27.70
C PRO A 564 8.73 24.41 -27.52
N ASP A 565 8.80 23.12 -27.18
CA ASP A 565 7.63 22.28 -26.88
C ASP A 565 7.00 22.58 -25.50
N SER A 566 7.45 23.61 -24.79
CA SER A 566 6.82 24.02 -23.52
C SER A 566 5.54 24.80 -23.77
N TYR A 567 4.50 24.49 -23.00
CA TYR A 567 3.21 25.21 -23.08
C TYR A 567 3.28 26.64 -22.51
N TRP A 568 4.21 26.88 -21.58
CA TRP A 568 4.28 28.11 -20.78
C TRP A 568 5.44 29.05 -21.12
N LEU A 569 6.46 28.58 -21.83
CA LEU A 569 7.64 29.39 -22.12
C LEU A 569 7.30 30.52 -23.10
N LEU A 570 7.82 31.70 -22.79
CA LEU A 570 7.84 32.91 -23.62
C LEU A 570 9.28 33.18 -24.12
N PRO A 571 9.46 33.99 -25.18
CA PRO A 571 10.77 34.20 -25.80
C PRO A 571 11.90 34.76 -24.92
N GLU A 572 11.54 35.37 -23.79
CA GLU A 572 12.46 35.98 -22.81
C GLU A 572 12.73 35.10 -21.60
N ASP A 573 12.00 34.00 -21.45
CA ASP A 573 12.14 33.11 -20.31
C ASP A 573 13.46 32.33 -20.34
N PRO A 574 13.90 31.78 -19.19
CA PRO A 574 14.96 30.79 -19.16
C PRO A 574 14.61 29.56 -20.01
N LYS A 575 15.62 28.75 -20.36
CA LYS A 575 15.42 27.55 -21.20
C LYS A 575 14.36 26.59 -20.66
N ASN A 576 14.26 26.44 -19.33
CA ASN A 576 13.33 25.54 -18.65
C ASN A 576 12.93 26.13 -17.28
N PHE A 577 11.75 25.78 -16.80
CA PHE A 577 11.31 26.12 -15.45
C PHE A 577 11.65 25.03 -14.42
N LYS A 578 11.91 25.45 -13.18
CA LYS A 578 11.83 24.60 -12.00
C LYS A 578 10.39 24.57 -11.50
N ALA A 579 9.99 23.50 -10.80
CA ALA A 579 8.65 23.39 -10.21
C ALA A 579 8.31 24.56 -9.27
N SER A 580 9.31 25.16 -8.62
CA SER A 580 9.15 26.32 -7.73
C SER A 580 8.58 27.56 -8.41
N VAL A 581 8.69 27.69 -9.75
CA VAL A 581 8.15 28.85 -10.49
C VAL A 581 6.63 28.97 -10.34
N ALA A 582 5.94 27.87 -10.02
CA ALA A 582 4.51 27.89 -9.73
C ALA A 582 4.16 28.85 -8.58
N ASN A 583 5.02 28.94 -7.56
CA ASN A 583 4.84 29.90 -6.46
C ASN A 583 4.91 31.34 -6.97
N ASP A 584 5.87 31.63 -7.86
CA ASP A 584 6.05 32.96 -8.44
C ASP A 584 4.84 33.37 -9.29
N TRP A 585 4.31 32.43 -10.09
CA TRP A 585 3.14 32.68 -10.92
C TRP A 585 1.86 32.86 -10.10
N ILE A 586 1.63 32.00 -9.10
CA ILE A 586 0.48 32.15 -8.22
C ILE A 586 0.59 33.45 -7.41
N GLY A 587 1.78 33.75 -6.89
CA GLY A 587 2.05 34.99 -6.17
C GLY A 587 1.75 36.22 -7.03
N LEU A 588 2.29 36.27 -8.25
CA LEU A 588 2.08 37.36 -9.21
C LEU A 588 0.59 37.56 -9.55
N ALA A 589 -0.13 36.48 -9.84
CA ALA A 589 -1.54 36.52 -10.19
C ALA A 589 -2.42 36.99 -9.01
N LEU A 590 -2.15 36.49 -7.80
CA LEU A 590 -2.95 36.83 -6.63
C LEU A 590 -2.63 38.22 -6.08
N SER A 591 -1.37 38.68 -6.17
CA SER A 591 -0.99 40.03 -5.74
C SER A 591 -1.62 41.11 -6.62
N GLU A 592 -1.67 40.89 -7.94
CA GLU A 592 -2.29 41.83 -8.89
C GLU A 592 -3.77 42.08 -8.56
N LEU A 593 -4.46 41.07 -8.00
CA LEU A 593 -5.87 41.11 -7.68
C LEU A 593 -6.16 41.29 -6.19
N ASP A 594 -5.15 41.57 -5.36
CA ASP A 594 -5.27 41.67 -3.90
C ASP A 594 -6.04 40.47 -3.28
N CYS A 595 -5.77 39.26 -3.79
CA CYS A 595 -6.36 38.03 -3.28
C CYS A 595 -5.50 37.49 -2.12
N ARG A 596 -5.95 37.74 -0.88
CA ARG A 596 -5.19 37.40 0.33
C ARG A 596 -5.64 36.08 0.96
N PRO A 597 -4.73 35.33 1.60
CA PRO A 597 -5.11 34.18 2.40
C PRO A 597 -5.87 34.62 3.67
N PRO A 598 -6.64 33.71 4.31
CA PRO A 598 -7.16 33.92 5.66
C PRO A 598 -6.07 34.25 6.68
N GLU A 599 -6.45 34.88 7.79
CA GLU A 599 -5.52 35.24 8.87
C GLU A 599 -4.72 34.03 9.37
N GLY A 600 -3.40 34.19 9.52
CA GLY A 600 -2.48 33.11 9.90
C GLY A 600 -2.19 32.09 8.79
N GLY A 601 -2.66 32.32 7.56
CA GLY A 601 -2.47 31.43 6.42
C GLY A 601 -1.58 31.99 5.31
N HIS A 602 -1.08 31.11 4.45
CA HIS A 602 -0.40 31.49 3.21
C HIS A 602 -0.84 30.64 2.00
N PHE A 603 -0.72 31.24 0.81
CA PHE A 603 -0.88 30.51 -0.46
C PHE A 603 0.48 30.04 -0.99
N SER A 604 0.50 28.86 -1.59
CA SER A 604 1.65 28.33 -2.32
C SER A 604 1.20 27.52 -3.53
N ALA A 605 2.15 26.89 -4.23
CA ALA A 605 1.90 26.10 -5.41
C ALA A 605 0.90 24.95 -5.20
N HIS A 606 0.85 24.37 -4.00
CA HIS A 606 -0.12 23.33 -3.66
C HIS A 606 -1.51 23.88 -3.26
N SER A 607 -1.65 25.19 -3.05
CA SER A 607 -2.94 25.79 -2.69
C SER A 607 -3.98 25.68 -3.80
N THR A 608 -3.58 25.71 -5.07
CA THR A 608 -4.49 25.47 -6.22
C THR A 608 -5.05 24.06 -6.20
N ARG A 609 -4.19 23.05 -6.00
CA ARG A 609 -4.58 21.63 -5.89
C ARG A 609 -5.44 21.37 -4.66
N LYS A 610 -5.07 21.94 -3.50
CA LYS A 610 -5.86 21.87 -2.26
C LYS A 610 -7.23 22.54 -2.45
N GLY A 611 -7.26 23.69 -3.14
CA GLY A 611 -8.47 24.41 -3.51
C GLY A 611 -9.40 23.57 -4.38
N ALA A 612 -8.90 23.01 -5.47
CA ALA A 612 -9.68 22.17 -6.39
C ALA A 612 -10.29 20.95 -5.68
N THR A 613 -9.49 20.27 -4.86
CA THR A 613 -9.90 19.09 -4.09
C THR A 613 -10.99 19.44 -3.07
N THR A 614 -10.77 20.52 -2.31
CA THR A 614 -11.72 21.03 -1.31
C THR A 614 -13.05 21.43 -1.97
N CYS A 615 -13.00 22.23 -3.04
CA CYS A 615 -14.19 22.73 -3.74
C CYS A 615 -14.98 21.58 -4.38
N ALA A 616 -14.31 20.63 -5.05
CA ALA A 616 -14.99 19.49 -5.65
C ALA A 616 -15.70 18.63 -4.60
N ARG A 617 -15.08 18.44 -3.43
CA ARG A 617 -15.71 17.70 -2.32
C ARG A 617 -16.89 18.45 -1.71
N ALA A 618 -16.78 19.76 -1.54
CA ALA A 618 -17.88 20.61 -1.04
C ALA A 618 -19.10 20.60 -1.98
N VAL A 619 -18.87 20.56 -3.30
CA VAL A 619 -19.94 20.47 -4.33
C VAL A 619 -20.62 19.09 -4.36
N GLY A 620 -19.96 18.06 -3.82
CA GLY A 620 -20.49 16.68 -3.76
C GLY A 620 -19.90 15.72 -4.79
N VAL A 621 -18.75 16.05 -5.40
CA VAL A 621 -18.06 15.14 -6.31
C VAL A 621 -17.57 13.90 -5.56
N ALA A 622 -17.87 12.71 -6.10
CA ALA A 622 -17.49 11.43 -5.49
C ALA A 622 -15.97 11.30 -5.28
N MET A 623 -15.55 10.65 -4.20
CA MET A 623 -14.14 10.61 -3.81
C MET A 623 -13.27 9.96 -4.87
N GLU A 624 -13.74 8.87 -5.48
CA GLU A 624 -13.03 8.12 -6.52
C GLU A 624 -12.74 9.02 -7.73
N LYS A 625 -13.66 9.94 -8.05
CA LYS A 625 -13.49 10.91 -9.13
C LYS A 625 -12.47 11.99 -8.74
N VAL A 626 -12.49 12.48 -7.50
CA VAL A 626 -11.48 13.42 -7.00
C VAL A 626 -10.09 12.78 -7.00
N CYS A 627 -9.98 11.53 -6.55
CA CYS A 627 -8.75 10.74 -6.60
C CYS A 627 -8.24 10.58 -8.03
N PHE A 628 -9.12 10.18 -8.96
CA PHE A 628 -8.77 10.09 -10.37
C PHE A 628 -8.28 11.43 -10.94
N LEU A 629 -8.96 12.55 -10.62
CA LEU A 629 -8.62 13.89 -11.13
C LEU A 629 -7.29 14.41 -10.57
N GLY A 630 -6.98 14.16 -9.31
CA GLY A 630 -5.68 14.52 -8.75
C GLY A 630 -4.57 13.51 -9.01
N GLY A 631 -4.88 12.29 -9.48
CA GLY A 631 -3.87 11.24 -9.68
C GLY A 631 -3.45 10.56 -8.39
N TRP A 632 -4.39 10.41 -7.45
CA TRP A 632 -4.23 9.60 -6.24
C TRP A 632 -4.81 8.19 -6.43
N SER A 633 -4.55 7.36 -5.42
CA SER A 633 -5.19 6.08 -5.18
C SER A 633 -6.72 6.17 -5.11
N GLN A 634 -7.44 5.19 -5.66
CA GLN A 634 -8.90 5.28 -5.84
C GLN A 634 -9.68 5.73 -4.58
N PHE A 635 -9.49 5.14 -3.41
CA PHE A 635 -10.31 5.41 -2.22
C PHE A 635 -9.62 6.41 -1.25
N SER A 636 -8.66 7.19 -1.76
CA SER A 636 -7.50 7.74 -1.05
C SER A 636 -7.67 8.19 0.42
N SER A 637 -6.69 7.89 1.28
CA SER A 637 -6.46 8.68 2.49
C SER A 637 -5.66 9.95 2.18
N ALA A 638 -5.11 10.09 0.96
CA ALA A 638 -4.16 11.16 0.61
C ALA A 638 -4.80 12.47 0.32
N VAL A 639 -5.84 12.31 -0.45
CA VAL A 639 -6.79 13.34 -0.73
C VAL A 639 -7.31 14.02 0.55
N GLN A 640 -7.36 13.34 1.71
CA GLN A 640 -7.88 13.92 2.95
C GLN A 640 -7.04 15.10 3.45
N HIS A 641 -5.73 15.09 3.25
CA HIS A 641 -4.85 16.22 3.63
C HIS A 641 -5.01 17.43 2.69
N TYR A 642 -5.60 17.21 1.52
CA TYR A 642 -5.93 18.25 0.55
C TYR A 642 -7.36 18.77 0.67
N ILE A 643 -8.19 18.19 1.54
CA ILE A 643 -9.57 18.61 1.74
C ILE A 643 -9.64 19.39 3.04
N ASP A 644 -10.10 20.63 2.94
CA ASP A 644 -10.55 21.36 4.11
C ASP A 644 -12.01 20.96 4.43
N PRO A 645 -12.28 20.23 5.52
CA PRO A 645 -13.62 19.77 5.85
C PRO A 645 -14.55 20.90 6.31
N THR A 646 -14.02 22.11 6.55
CA THR A 646 -14.80 23.27 6.99
C THR A 646 -15.34 24.11 5.83
N ALA A 647 -14.91 23.82 4.59
CA ALA A 647 -15.34 24.56 3.41
C ALA A 647 -16.84 24.36 3.13
N LEU A 648 -17.57 25.47 3.01
CA LEU A 648 -18.97 25.49 2.63
C LEU A 648 -19.11 25.63 1.12
N ARG A 649 -20.04 24.89 0.52
CA ARG A 649 -20.36 24.99 -0.91
C ARG A 649 -20.83 26.40 -1.26
N ASP A 650 -20.27 26.97 -2.32
CA ASP A 650 -20.69 28.25 -2.90
C ASP A 650 -20.88 28.17 -4.44
N THR A 651 -21.37 29.25 -5.03
CA THR A 651 -21.67 29.32 -6.48
C THR A 651 -20.43 29.27 -7.36
N ASP A 652 -19.27 29.74 -6.87
CA ASP A 652 -18.02 29.69 -7.62
C ASP A 652 -17.44 28.27 -7.60
N MET A 653 -17.63 27.50 -6.53
CA MET A 653 -17.29 26.07 -6.52
C MET A 653 -18.16 25.31 -7.53
N ASP A 654 -19.46 25.62 -7.57
CA ASP A 654 -20.39 25.03 -8.55
C ASP A 654 -19.96 25.34 -9.99
N TYR A 655 -19.55 26.59 -10.25
CA TYR A 655 -19.06 27.03 -11.56
C TYR A 655 -17.96 26.11 -12.13
N TYR A 656 -17.02 25.67 -11.28
CA TYR A 656 -15.90 24.85 -11.73
C TYR A 656 -16.17 23.35 -11.68
N PHE A 657 -16.99 22.87 -10.73
CA PHE A 657 -17.04 21.45 -10.39
C PHE A 657 -18.43 20.81 -10.37
N ALA A 658 -19.53 21.57 -10.53
CA ALA A 658 -20.88 20.99 -10.52
C ALA A 658 -21.08 19.96 -11.64
N TRP A 659 -20.47 20.18 -12.82
CA TRP A 659 -20.51 19.25 -13.95
C TRP A 659 -19.88 17.88 -13.66
N LEU A 660 -19.10 17.76 -12.58
CA LEU A 660 -18.50 16.50 -12.16
C LEU A 660 -19.45 15.64 -11.30
N THR A 661 -20.57 16.18 -10.83
CA THR A 661 -21.53 15.46 -9.99
C THR A 661 -22.44 14.55 -10.81
N TRP A 662 -22.91 13.46 -10.19
CA TRP A 662 -23.84 12.50 -10.80
C TRP A 662 -25.27 13.06 -10.74
N SER A 663 -25.53 14.18 -11.41
CA SER A 663 -26.90 14.70 -11.54
C SER A 663 -27.02 15.62 -12.75
N GLN A 664 -27.61 15.10 -13.83
CA GLN A 664 -28.73 15.75 -14.50
C GLN A 664 -29.86 14.74 -14.62
#